data_AF-A0A8C8IS65-F1
#
_entry.id   AF-A0A8C8IS65-F1
#
_cell.length_a   1.000
_cell.length_b   1.000
_cell.length_c   1.000
_cell.angle_alpha   90.00
_cell.angle_beta   90.00
_cell.angle_gamma   90.00
#
_symmetry.space_group_name_H-M   'P 1'
#
loop_
_entity.id
_entity.type
_entity.pdbx_description
1 polymer ?
#
loop_
_entity_poly.entity_id
_entity_poly.type
_entity_poly.pdbx_seq_one_letter_code
_entity_poly.pdbx_strand_id
1 'polypeptide(L)'
;MTTHVTLEDALSNVDLLEELPLPDQQPCIEPPPSSIMYQANFDTNFEDRNAFVTGIARYIEQATVHSSMNEMLEEGHEYAVMLYTWRSCSRAIPQVKCNEQPNRVEIYEKTVEVLEPEVTKLMKFMYFQRKAIERFCGEVKRLCHAERRKDFVSEAYLLTLGKFINMFAVLDELKNMKCSVKNDHSAYKRAAQFLRKMADPQSIQESQNLSMFLANHNRITQVCVCVVQVSGWPGGRRAPDDPATRQRRDQQQHQGQKKIQKKKTKSHHHHPPPPPPATTHPPPPPPSTTTHHHPPPPPPPPPAQHHHPRQHHHSPPAPHPPPAHHHPPHPPPPAPLLGRSIDLNRLITQRISAAMYKSLDQAISRFESEDLTSIVELEWLMDINRLTHRLLSKHMTLDSFDAMFREANHNVSAPYGRITLHVFWELNFDFLPNYCYNGSTNRFVRTAIPFTQEPQRDKPANVQPYYLYGSKPLNIAYSHIYSSYRNFVGPPHFKTICRLLGYQGIAVVMEELLKIVKSLLQGTILQYVKTLIEVMPKICRLPRHEYGSPGILEFFHHQLKDIIEYAELKTDVFQSLREVGNAILFCLLIEQALSQEEVCDLLHAAPFQNILPRVYIKEGERLEVRMKRLEAKYAPLHLVPLIERLGTPQQIAIAREGDLLTKERLCCGLSMFEVILTRIRSFLQDAVWRGPPPTNGVMHVDECMEFHRLWSAMQFVYCIPVGTHEFTAEQCFGDGLNWAGCSIIVLLGQQRRFDLFDFCYHLLKVQRQDGKDEIIKNVPLKKMADRIRKYQILNNEIFAILNKYMKAVETDSSTVEHVRCFQPPIHQSLATTC
;
A
#
# COMPACT_ATOMS: atom_id res chain seq x y z
N MET A 1 54.12 9.38 -43.50
CA MET A 1 54.25 9.96 -42.14
C MET A 1 55.20 11.13 -42.23
N THR A 2 54.66 12.34 -42.44
CA THR A 2 55.42 13.59 -42.44
C THR A 2 55.61 14.04 -41.00
N THR A 3 56.73 13.66 -40.39
CA THR A 3 57.18 14.22 -39.12
C THR A 3 57.58 15.67 -39.36
N HIS A 4 56.72 16.62 -38.97
CA HIS A 4 57.06 18.03 -38.95
C HIS A 4 58.23 18.24 -37.99
N VAL A 5 59.42 18.48 -38.53
CA VAL A 5 60.60 18.93 -37.77
C VAL A 5 60.41 20.41 -37.47
N THR A 6 60.55 20.81 -36.20
CA THR A 6 60.41 22.22 -35.83
C THR A 6 61.64 23.02 -36.26
N LEU A 7 61.50 24.34 -36.43
CA LEU A 7 62.65 25.19 -36.76
C LEU A 7 63.75 25.12 -35.69
N GLU A 8 63.36 24.95 -34.42
CA GLU A 8 64.31 24.76 -33.30
C GLU A 8 65.09 23.46 -33.43
N ASP A 9 64.45 22.35 -33.80
CA ASP A 9 65.15 21.08 -34.05
C ASP A 9 66.10 21.18 -35.25
N ALA A 10 65.69 21.91 -36.30
CA ALA A 10 66.53 22.13 -37.47
C ALA A 10 67.76 22.98 -37.15
N LEU A 11 67.61 24.02 -36.33
CA LEU A 11 68.71 24.86 -35.85
C LEU A 11 69.64 24.09 -34.92
N SER A 12 69.10 23.31 -33.98
CA SER A 12 69.88 22.46 -33.08
C SER A 12 70.76 21.45 -33.84
N ASN A 13 70.24 20.89 -34.94
CA ASN A 13 71.03 20.02 -35.82
C ASN A 13 72.19 20.75 -36.53
N VAL A 14 72.04 22.06 -36.80
CA VAL A 14 73.13 22.89 -37.36
C VAL A 14 74.16 23.21 -36.28
N ASP A 15 73.72 23.56 -35.07
CA ASP A 15 74.60 23.83 -33.94
C ASP A 15 75.46 22.59 -33.59
N LEU A 16 74.87 21.39 -33.68
CA LEU A 16 75.58 20.10 -33.53
C LEU A 16 76.70 19.87 -34.56
N LEU A 17 76.58 20.44 -35.77
CA LEU A 17 77.63 20.39 -36.79
C LEU A 17 78.75 21.39 -36.52
N GLU A 18 78.45 22.52 -35.87
CA GLU A 18 79.43 23.53 -35.46
C GLU A 18 80.27 23.04 -34.26
N GLU A 19 79.68 22.26 -33.36
CA GLU A 19 80.36 21.68 -32.19
C GLU A 19 81.15 20.39 -32.50
N LEU A 20 81.09 19.87 -33.74
CA LEU A 20 81.78 18.64 -34.14
C LEU A 20 83.31 18.86 -34.20
N PRO A 21 84.10 18.26 -33.29
CA PRO A 21 85.56 18.40 -33.33
C PRO A 21 86.10 17.72 -34.60
N LEU A 22 86.77 18.48 -35.48
CA LEU A 22 87.42 17.94 -36.67
C LEU A 22 88.65 17.11 -36.25
N PRO A 23 88.80 15.84 -36.68
CA PRO A 23 89.88 14.98 -36.23
C PRO A 23 91.22 15.31 -36.92
N ASP A 24 92.22 15.72 -36.12
CA ASP A 24 93.64 15.66 -36.51
C ASP A 24 94.10 14.20 -36.56
N GLN A 25 94.75 13.77 -37.65
CA GLN A 25 95.19 12.40 -37.88
C GLN A 25 96.40 12.01 -37.02
N GLN A 26 96.18 11.76 -35.72
CA GLN A 26 97.17 11.12 -34.86
C GLN A 26 96.59 9.82 -34.27
N PRO A 27 97.22 8.64 -34.47
CA PRO A 27 96.69 7.38 -33.97
C PRO A 27 96.80 7.29 -32.44
N CYS A 28 95.66 7.31 -31.74
CA CYS A 28 95.56 7.05 -30.30
C CYS A 28 95.79 5.57 -29.98
N ILE A 29 96.85 5.29 -29.22
CA ILE A 29 97.14 4.00 -28.59
C ILE A 29 96.63 4.09 -27.15
N GLU A 30 95.33 3.89 -26.90
CA GLU A 30 94.82 3.63 -25.55
C GLU A 30 93.46 2.90 -25.62
N PRO A 31 93.26 1.80 -24.86
CA PRO A 31 92.00 1.05 -24.86
C PRO A 31 90.89 1.79 -24.07
N PRO A 32 89.61 1.63 -24.43
CA PRO A 32 88.51 2.28 -23.72
C PRO A 32 88.30 1.67 -22.32
N PRO A 33 87.96 2.47 -21.28
CA PRO A 33 87.73 1.96 -19.94
C PRO A 33 86.41 1.17 -19.87
N SER A 34 86.44 0.11 -19.07
CA SER A 34 85.32 -0.80 -18.80
C SER A 34 84.17 -0.12 -18.04
N SER A 35 82.94 -0.32 -18.50
CA SER A 35 81.73 0.22 -17.89
C SER A 35 81.35 -0.56 -16.61
N ILE A 36 81.31 0.14 -15.47
CA ILE A 36 80.71 -0.38 -14.23
C ILE A 36 79.22 -0.04 -14.26
N MET A 37 78.35 -1.07 -14.27
CA MET A 37 76.92 -0.87 -14.12
C MET A 37 76.59 -0.50 -12.67
N TYR A 38 76.10 0.72 -12.46
CA TYR A 38 75.54 1.21 -11.20
C TYR A 38 74.01 1.15 -11.27
N GLN A 39 73.37 0.45 -10.34
CA GLN A 39 71.93 0.39 -10.22
C GLN A 39 71.47 1.39 -9.15
N ALA A 40 70.87 2.50 -9.58
CA ALA A 40 70.42 3.56 -8.67
C ALA A 40 69.16 3.11 -7.90
N ASN A 41 69.21 3.19 -6.58
CA ASN A 41 68.04 3.11 -5.71
C ASN A 41 67.42 4.52 -5.58
N PHE A 42 66.12 4.67 -5.88
CA PHE A 42 65.41 5.96 -5.95
C PHE A 42 64.68 6.32 -4.63
N ASP A 43 65.12 5.77 -3.51
CA ASP A 43 64.51 6.10 -2.22
C ASP A 43 64.96 7.49 -1.73
N THR A 44 64.03 8.42 -1.55
CA THR A 44 64.28 9.85 -1.30
C THR A 44 64.43 10.22 0.17
N ASN A 45 64.50 9.23 1.07
CA ASN A 45 64.50 9.46 2.52
C ASN A 45 65.90 9.60 3.15
N PHE A 46 66.99 9.41 2.38
CA PHE A 46 68.39 9.67 2.78
C PHE A 46 68.82 9.08 4.16
N GLU A 47 68.33 7.89 4.53
CA GLU A 47 68.60 7.27 5.84
C GLU A 47 70.09 6.86 6.04
N ASP A 48 70.83 6.57 4.96
CA ASP A 48 72.21 6.02 4.99
C ASP A 48 73.35 7.06 4.84
N ARG A 49 73.09 8.31 5.25
CA ARG A 49 73.93 9.48 4.97
C ARG A 49 75.38 9.47 5.50
N ASN A 50 75.73 8.61 6.46
CA ASN A 50 77.04 8.64 7.13
C ASN A 50 78.15 7.83 6.43
N ALA A 51 77.83 7.04 5.39
CA ALA A 51 78.78 6.09 4.80
C ALA A 51 79.64 6.64 3.62
N PHE A 52 79.35 7.84 3.10
CA PHE A 52 79.93 8.32 1.84
C PHE A 52 80.66 9.67 1.99
N VAL A 53 81.91 9.65 2.43
CA VAL A 53 82.75 10.85 2.63
C VAL A 53 83.91 10.86 1.63
N THR A 54 83.64 11.24 0.39
CA THR A 54 84.57 11.91 -0.55
C THR A 54 83.77 12.35 -1.78
N GLY A 55 83.72 13.66 -2.08
CA GLY A 55 82.90 14.24 -3.18
C GLY A 55 81.38 14.36 -2.93
N ILE A 56 80.80 13.44 -2.15
CA ILE A 56 79.36 13.35 -1.83
C ILE A 56 78.96 14.26 -0.64
N ALA A 57 79.92 14.78 0.12
CA ALA A 57 79.69 15.59 1.33
C ALA A 57 78.82 16.84 1.10
N ARG A 58 78.95 17.52 -0.06
CA ARG A 58 78.14 18.69 -0.41
C ARG A 58 76.65 18.34 -0.60
N TYR A 59 76.36 17.19 -1.19
CA TYR A 59 74.97 16.74 -1.42
C TYR A 59 74.34 16.21 -0.13
N ILE A 60 75.13 15.56 0.75
CA ILE A 60 74.67 15.15 2.08
C ILE A 60 74.32 16.37 2.95
N GLU A 61 75.16 17.42 2.92
CA GLU A 61 74.88 18.67 3.63
C GLU A 61 73.61 19.34 3.08
N GLN A 62 73.44 19.38 1.75
CA GLN A 62 72.22 19.90 1.13
C GLN A 62 70.97 19.08 1.50
N ALA A 63 71.04 17.75 1.50
CA ALA A 63 69.95 16.87 1.92
C ALA A 63 69.60 17.07 3.40
N THR A 64 70.60 17.29 4.26
CA THR A 64 70.40 17.59 5.69
C THR A 64 69.66 18.91 5.89
N VAL A 65 70.04 19.96 5.14
CA VAL A 65 69.32 21.24 5.15
C VAL A 65 67.90 21.07 4.60
N HIS A 66 67.71 20.27 3.55
CA HIS A 66 66.40 20.01 2.95
C HIS A 66 65.46 19.28 3.92
N SER A 67 65.93 18.24 4.61
CA SER A 67 65.15 17.52 5.63
C SER A 67 64.71 18.44 6.76
N SER A 68 65.63 19.24 7.31
CA SER A 68 65.34 20.21 8.37
C SER A 68 64.29 21.25 7.94
N MET A 69 64.28 21.62 6.66
CA MET A 69 63.25 22.50 6.12
C MET A 69 61.88 21.81 5.98
N ASN A 70 61.85 20.52 5.62
CA ASN A 70 60.58 19.79 5.54
C ASN A 70 59.95 19.58 6.93
N GLU A 71 60.74 19.32 7.98
CA GLU A 71 60.24 19.25 9.37
C GLU A 71 59.53 20.55 9.78
N MET A 72 60.07 21.70 9.37
CA MET A 72 59.46 23.01 9.65
C MET A 72 58.17 23.25 8.85
N LEU A 73 58.01 22.63 7.66
CA LEU A 73 56.74 22.66 6.93
C LEU A 73 55.65 21.85 7.63
N GLU A 74 56.00 20.69 8.19
CA GLU A 74 55.07 19.88 8.99
C GLU A 74 54.66 20.61 10.28
N GLU A 75 55.62 21.21 10.99
CA GLU A 75 55.32 22.07 12.15
C GLU A 75 54.40 23.25 11.75
N GLY A 76 54.62 23.85 10.58
CA GLY A 76 53.72 24.88 10.04
C GLY A 76 52.33 24.37 9.69
N HIS A 77 52.20 23.12 9.25
CA HIS A 77 50.90 22.49 8.99
C HIS A 77 50.10 22.28 10.28
N GLU A 78 50.74 21.87 11.38
CA GLU A 78 50.10 21.75 12.68
C GLU A 78 49.51 23.09 13.16
N TYR A 79 50.25 24.20 12.99
CA TYR A 79 49.73 25.53 13.30
C TYR A 79 48.59 25.95 12.36
N ALA A 80 48.61 25.55 11.09
CA ALA A 80 47.50 25.79 10.16
C ALA A 80 46.23 25.03 10.59
N VAL A 81 46.36 23.76 11.00
CA VAL A 81 45.24 22.97 11.56
C VAL A 81 44.72 23.61 12.84
N MET A 82 45.61 24.04 13.74
CA MET A 82 45.25 24.76 14.97
C MET A 82 44.43 26.01 14.66
N LEU A 83 44.91 26.89 13.77
CA LEU A 83 44.20 28.11 13.40
C LEU A 83 42.86 27.81 12.70
N TYR A 84 42.82 26.84 11.79
CA TYR A 84 41.61 26.47 11.06
C TYR A 84 40.53 25.90 11.97
N THR A 85 40.90 25.05 12.92
CA THR A 85 39.96 24.40 13.86
C THR A 85 39.65 25.26 15.08
N TRP A 86 40.39 26.36 15.31
CA TRP A 86 40.13 27.31 16.40
C TRP A 86 38.71 27.87 16.35
N ARG A 87 37.91 27.55 17.38
CA ARG A 87 36.59 28.13 17.64
C ARG A 87 36.69 29.01 18.88
N SER A 88 35.86 30.05 18.96
CA SER A 88 36.00 31.05 20.01
C SER A 88 35.58 30.51 21.38
N CYS A 89 36.54 30.46 22.30
CA CYS A 89 36.28 30.19 23.71
C CYS A 89 35.62 31.39 24.39
N SER A 90 36.01 32.62 24.04
CA SER A 90 35.45 33.84 24.64
C SER A 90 33.95 34.03 24.39
N ARG A 91 33.39 33.45 23.31
CA ARG A 91 31.93 33.38 23.10
C ARG A 91 31.18 32.44 24.06
N ALA A 92 31.86 31.43 24.61
CA ALA A 92 31.29 30.50 25.58
C ALA A 92 31.47 30.96 27.04
N ILE A 93 32.38 31.90 27.29
CA ILE A 93 32.66 32.43 28.63
C ILE A 93 31.59 33.47 29.02
N PRO A 94 30.98 33.37 30.21
CA PRO A 94 30.05 34.39 30.71
C PRO A 94 30.70 35.77 30.79
N GLN A 95 30.10 36.78 30.16
CA GLN A 95 30.63 38.14 30.20
C GLN A 95 30.31 38.82 31.53
N VAL A 96 31.31 39.48 32.11
CA VAL A 96 31.14 40.35 33.29
C VAL A 96 30.41 41.62 32.85
N LYS A 97 29.17 41.84 33.33
CA LYS A 97 28.31 42.95 32.89
C LYS A 97 28.60 44.26 33.60
N CYS A 98 28.92 44.21 34.89
CA CYS A 98 29.22 45.37 35.71
C CYS A 98 30.34 45.07 36.70
N ASN A 99 30.90 46.12 37.30
CA ASN A 99 32.01 45.97 38.24
C ASN A 99 31.61 45.31 39.57
N GLU A 100 30.32 45.39 39.93
CA GLU A 100 29.71 44.93 41.19
C GLU A 100 29.23 43.46 41.13
N GLN A 101 29.47 42.77 40.02
CA GLN A 101 29.00 41.41 39.82
C GLN A 101 29.65 40.43 40.82
N PRO A 102 28.89 39.64 41.60
CA PRO A 102 29.42 38.82 42.70
C PRO A 102 30.45 37.77 42.25
N ASN A 103 30.19 37.09 41.14
CA ASN A 103 31.06 36.04 40.59
C ASN A 103 32.11 36.57 39.59
N ARG A 104 32.38 37.88 39.58
CA ARG A 104 33.35 38.50 38.67
C ARG A 104 34.75 37.92 38.81
N VAL A 105 35.21 37.68 40.04
CA VAL A 105 36.54 37.14 40.31
C VAL A 105 36.64 35.69 39.82
N GLU A 106 35.65 34.86 40.18
CA GLU A 106 35.57 33.45 39.76
C GLU A 106 35.53 33.30 38.23
N ILE A 107 34.75 34.14 37.53
CA ILE A 107 34.71 34.15 36.07
C ILE A 107 36.10 34.44 35.50
N TYR A 108 36.83 35.43 36.03
CA TYR A 108 38.16 35.74 35.54
C TYR A 108 39.19 34.67 35.88
N GLU A 109 39.10 34.02 37.03
CA GLU A 109 39.98 32.90 37.41
C GLU A 109 39.80 31.72 36.44
N LYS A 110 38.56 31.33 36.17
CA LYS A 110 38.22 30.28 35.21
C LYS A 110 38.52 30.68 33.76
N THR A 111 38.39 31.96 33.42
CA THR A 111 38.79 32.49 32.10
C THR A 111 40.28 32.31 31.87
N VAL A 112 41.12 32.62 32.86
CA VAL A 112 42.56 32.41 32.79
C VAL A 112 42.88 30.92 32.70
N GLU A 113 42.29 30.08 33.56
CA GLU A 113 42.51 28.62 33.58
C GLU A 113 42.24 27.97 32.20
N VAL A 114 41.15 28.35 31.53
CA VAL A 114 40.78 27.79 30.21
C VAL A 114 41.63 28.34 29.07
N LEU A 115 41.93 29.65 29.08
CA LEU A 115 42.59 30.30 27.94
C LEU A 115 44.12 30.29 28.02
N GLU A 116 44.72 30.09 29.18
CA GLU A 116 46.18 30.11 29.35
C GLU A 116 46.93 29.05 28.50
N PRO A 117 46.49 27.77 28.45
CA PRO A 117 47.11 26.79 27.56
C PRO A 117 46.96 27.15 26.09
N GLU A 118 45.83 27.74 25.70
CA GLU A 118 45.56 28.16 24.32
C GLU A 118 46.40 29.37 23.92
N VAL A 119 46.52 30.38 24.79
CA VAL A 119 47.40 31.54 24.60
C VAL A 119 48.86 31.11 24.49
N THR A 120 49.28 30.08 25.22
CA THR A 120 50.61 29.48 25.08
C THR A 120 50.84 28.93 23.68
N LYS A 121 49.84 28.29 23.05
CA LYS A 121 49.93 27.86 21.65
C LYS A 121 50.06 29.04 20.68
N LEU A 122 49.38 30.16 20.95
CA LEU A 122 49.53 31.39 20.15
C LEU A 122 50.90 32.04 20.28
N MET A 123 51.48 32.00 21.49
CA MET A 123 52.86 32.42 21.73
C MET A 123 53.84 31.56 20.92
N LYS A 124 53.70 30.23 21.00
CA LYS A 124 54.50 29.29 20.19
C LYS A 124 54.35 29.55 18.69
N PHE A 125 53.13 29.81 18.20
CA PHE A 125 52.89 30.18 16.80
C PHE A 125 53.59 31.50 16.41
N MET A 126 53.52 32.53 17.26
CA MET A 126 54.21 33.82 17.01
C MET A 126 55.73 33.64 16.92
N TYR A 127 56.32 32.78 17.75
CA TYR A 127 57.73 32.45 17.70
C TYR A 127 58.08 31.60 16.48
N PHE A 128 57.26 30.59 16.17
CA PHE A 128 57.43 29.73 15.01
C PHE A 128 57.49 30.53 13.72
N GLN A 129 56.49 31.39 13.44
CA GLN A 129 56.48 32.15 12.18
C GLN A 129 57.70 33.06 12.04
N ARG A 130 58.20 33.62 13.16
CA ARG A 130 59.41 34.46 13.16
C ARG A 130 60.64 33.63 12.79
N LYS A 131 60.84 32.51 13.50
CA LYS A 131 61.92 31.54 13.24
C LYS A 131 61.87 31.00 11.81
N ALA A 132 60.68 30.71 11.30
CA ALA A 132 60.47 30.18 9.96
C ALA A 132 60.79 31.22 8.88
N ILE A 133 60.36 32.48 9.04
CA ILE A 133 60.73 33.56 8.12
C ILE A 133 62.24 33.79 8.13
N GLU A 134 62.86 33.86 9.31
CA GLU A 134 64.31 34.04 9.44
C GLU A 134 65.09 32.91 8.77
N ARG A 135 64.69 31.66 8.99
CA ARG A 135 65.32 30.48 8.37
C ARG A 135 65.15 30.49 6.85
N PHE A 136 63.93 30.73 6.36
CA PHE A 136 63.65 30.82 4.92
C PHE A 136 64.47 31.94 4.26
N CYS A 137 64.49 33.14 4.84
CA CYS A 137 65.24 34.25 4.31
C CYS A 137 66.76 34.03 4.36
N GLY A 138 67.25 33.34 5.40
CA GLY A 138 68.65 32.90 5.49
C GLY A 138 69.04 31.99 4.33
N GLU A 139 68.20 31.02 3.98
CA GLU A 139 68.44 30.13 2.84
C GLU A 139 68.37 30.89 1.50
N VAL A 140 67.40 31.79 1.33
CA VAL A 140 67.32 32.64 0.13
C VAL A 140 68.58 33.50 0.00
N LYS A 141 69.07 34.11 1.09
CA LYS A 141 70.34 34.88 1.10
C LYS A 141 71.52 34.01 0.69
N ARG A 142 71.63 32.79 1.23
CA ARG A 142 72.70 31.84 0.92
C ARG A 142 72.71 31.45 -0.57
N LEU A 143 71.54 31.19 -1.14
CA LEU A 143 71.40 30.83 -2.57
C LEU A 143 71.60 32.01 -3.52
N CYS A 144 71.34 33.25 -3.08
CA CYS A 144 71.45 34.44 -3.93
C CYS A 144 72.86 35.06 -4.01
N HIS A 145 73.84 34.53 -3.26
CA HIS A 145 75.24 35.00 -3.26
C HIS A 145 75.85 34.97 -4.67
N ALA A 146 76.67 35.97 -5.01
CA ALA A 146 77.16 36.18 -6.38
C ALA A 146 77.87 34.95 -6.99
N GLU A 147 78.64 34.22 -6.18
CA GLU A 147 79.32 32.98 -6.60
C GLU A 147 78.39 31.77 -6.62
N ARG A 148 77.43 31.68 -5.70
CA ARG A 148 76.50 30.52 -5.60
C ARG A 148 75.33 30.59 -6.57
N ARG A 149 75.04 31.74 -7.17
CA ARG A 149 73.97 31.88 -8.17
C ARG A 149 74.22 31.05 -9.43
N LYS A 150 75.49 30.74 -9.73
CA LYS A 150 75.90 29.89 -10.85
C LYS A 150 75.91 28.40 -10.49
N ASP A 151 75.71 28.06 -9.21
CA ASP A 151 75.75 26.67 -8.74
C ASP A 151 74.40 25.96 -8.95
N PHE A 152 74.48 24.64 -9.10
CA PHE A 152 73.31 23.76 -9.17
C PHE A 152 72.51 23.78 -7.86
N VAL A 153 71.18 23.88 -7.98
CA VAL A 153 70.19 23.72 -6.89
C VAL A 153 69.17 22.67 -7.32
N SER A 154 68.91 21.69 -6.45
CA SER A 154 67.92 20.64 -6.71
C SER A 154 66.50 21.21 -6.88
N GLU A 155 65.77 20.72 -7.88
CA GLU A 155 64.36 21.07 -8.12
C GLU A 155 63.48 20.75 -6.90
N ALA A 156 63.72 19.63 -6.23
CA ALA A 156 62.99 19.24 -5.03
C ALA A 156 63.16 20.26 -3.89
N TYR A 157 64.35 20.86 -3.78
CA TYR A 157 64.63 21.91 -2.79
C TYR A 157 63.94 23.23 -3.16
N LEU A 158 63.91 23.59 -4.46
CA LEU A 158 63.15 24.75 -4.96
C LEU A 158 61.63 24.58 -4.71
N LEU A 159 61.09 23.37 -4.89
CA LEU A 159 59.70 23.05 -4.58
C LEU A 159 59.42 23.19 -3.07
N THR A 160 60.33 22.73 -2.20
CA THR A 160 60.22 22.96 -0.76
C THR A 160 60.23 24.45 -0.44
N LEU A 161 61.12 25.26 -1.03
CA LEU A 161 61.09 26.72 -0.87
C LEU A 161 59.77 27.34 -1.36
N GLY A 162 59.20 26.83 -2.46
CA GLY A 162 57.86 27.22 -2.91
C GLY A 162 56.75 26.86 -1.91
N LYS A 163 56.82 25.68 -1.28
CA LYS A 163 55.91 25.28 -0.20
C LYS A 163 56.03 26.17 1.03
N PHE A 164 57.22 26.69 1.36
CA PHE A 164 57.40 27.67 2.44
C PHE A 164 56.65 28.98 2.18
N ILE A 165 56.73 29.51 0.95
CA ILE A 165 55.98 30.71 0.57
C ILE A 165 54.48 30.45 0.70
N ASN A 166 54.01 29.28 0.23
CA ASN A 166 52.60 28.89 0.38
C ASN A 166 52.19 28.70 1.85
N MET A 167 53.05 28.12 2.69
CA MET A 167 52.81 27.97 4.13
C MET A 167 52.62 29.34 4.79
N PHE A 168 53.47 30.33 4.49
CA PHE A 168 53.30 31.69 5.00
C PHE A 168 51.95 32.29 4.57
N ALA A 169 51.57 32.14 3.30
CA ALA A 169 50.28 32.61 2.80
C ALA A 169 49.10 31.94 3.52
N VAL A 170 49.13 30.61 3.69
CA VAL A 170 48.08 29.85 4.40
C VAL A 170 47.97 30.29 5.86
N LEU A 171 49.09 30.42 6.57
CA LEU A 171 49.10 30.84 7.97
C LEU A 171 48.60 32.27 8.15
N ASP A 172 48.97 33.19 7.25
CA ASP A 172 48.55 34.59 7.33
C ASP A 172 47.06 34.73 7.01
N GLU A 173 46.55 34.07 5.96
CA GLU A 173 45.12 34.08 5.62
C GLU A 173 44.25 33.44 6.72
N LEU A 174 44.70 32.32 7.29
CA LEU A 174 44.00 31.69 8.42
C LEU A 174 43.99 32.59 9.65
N LYS A 175 45.13 33.22 9.98
CA LYS A 175 45.22 34.21 11.06
C LYS A 175 44.29 35.40 10.80
N ASN A 176 44.27 35.92 9.57
CA ASN A 176 43.46 37.07 9.15
C ASN A 176 41.96 36.79 9.29
N MET A 177 41.51 35.61 8.85
CA MET A 177 40.10 35.21 8.92
C MET A 177 39.63 34.95 10.36
N LYS A 178 40.53 34.53 11.26
CA LYS A 178 40.17 34.04 12.60
C LYS A 178 40.14 35.13 13.67
N CYS A 179 39.10 35.97 13.62
CA CYS A 179 38.81 36.94 14.69
C CYS A 179 38.68 36.30 16.08
N SER A 180 38.25 35.03 16.17
CA SER A 180 38.18 34.25 17.41
C SER A 180 39.50 34.21 18.17
N VAL A 181 40.62 34.02 17.47
CA VAL A 181 41.96 33.94 18.07
C VAL A 181 42.33 35.26 18.77
N LYS A 182 42.11 36.38 18.08
CA LYS A 182 42.34 37.73 18.63
C LYS A 182 41.45 38.02 19.83
N ASN A 183 40.18 37.65 19.76
CA ASN A 183 39.20 37.91 20.82
C ASN A 183 39.48 37.07 22.06
N ASP A 184 39.85 35.80 21.90
CA ASP A 184 40.18 34.89 23.00
C ASP A 184 41.44 35.37 23.74
N HIS A 185 42.51 35.75 23.03
CA HIS A 185 43.69 36.36 23.66
C HIS A 185 43.34 37.68 24.38
N SER A 186 42.45 38.50 23.82
CA SER A 186 42.01 39.75 24.45
C SER A 186 41.15 39.50 25.71
N ALA A 187 40.36 38.42 25.74
CA ALA A 187 39.62 38.00 26.92
C ALA A 187 40.56 37.50 28.03
N TYR A 188 41.55 36.68 27.67
CA TYR A 188 42.60 36.25 28.58
C TYR A 188 43.37 37.44 29.16
N LYS A 189 43.85 38.37 28.31
CA LYS A 189 44.61 39.54 28.74
C LYS A 189 43.85 40.39 29.75
N ARG A 190 42.55 40.63 29.52
CA ARG A 190 41.68 41.36 30.46
C ARG A 190 41.55 40.64 31.81
N ALA A 191 41.35 39.33 31.79
CA ALA A 191 41.22 38.51 32.99
C ALA A 191 42.53 38.46 33.79
N ALA A 192 43.65 38.20 33.12
CA ALA A 192 44.98 38.11 33.72
C ALA A 192 45.44 39.46 34.32
N GLN A 193 45.14 40.59 33.66
CA GLN A 193 45.40 41.93 34.20
C GLN A 193 44.57 42.23 35.44
N PHE A 194 43.28 41.87 35.45
CA PHE A 194 42.40 42.06 36.61
C PHE A 194 42.89 41.26 37.83
N LEU A 195 43.30 40.01 37.62
CA LEU A 195 43.82 39.13 38.67
C LEU A 195 45.28 39.43 39.07
N ARG A 196 45.92 40.46 38.47
CA ARG A 196 47.32 40.84 38.71
C ARG A 196 48.31 39.68 38.54
N LYS A 197 48.02 38.74 37.61
CA LYS A 197 48.86 37.55 37.35
C LYS A 197 50.08 37.84 36.47
N MET A 198 50.17 39.03 35.85
CA MET A 198 51.34 39.45 35.06
C MET A 198 52.18 40.46 35.86
N ALA A 199 53.29 39.99 36.44
CA ALA A 199 54.14 40.79 37.33
C ALA A 199 55.57 40.97 36.80
N ASP A 200 56.02 40.10 35.90
CA ASP A 200 57.37 40.12 35.34
C ASP A 200 57.45 41.02 34.08
N PRO A 201 58.48 41.88 33.96
CA PRO A 201 58.63 42.78 32.80
C PRO A 201 58.69 42.04 31.46
N GLN A 202 59.19 40.79 31.45
CA GLN A 202 59.31 39.98 30.24
C GLN A 202 57.95 39.48 29.74
N SER A 203 57.12 38.87 30.58
CA SER A 203 55.76 38.42 30.21
C SER A 203 54.88 39.58 29.73
N ILE A 204 55.01 40.76 30.34
CA ILE A 204 54.29 41.97 29.91
C ILE A 204 54.68 42.34 28.47
N GLN A 205 55.98 42.34 28.16
CA GLN A 205 56.50 42.62 26.82
C GLN A 205 56.07 41.54 25.81
N GLU A 206 56.08 40.27 26.21
CA GLU A 206 55.66 39.13 25.39
C GLU A 206 54.17 39.17 25.05
N SER A 207 53.31 39.45 26.04
CA SER A 207 51.86 39.66 25.84
C SER A 207 51.59 40.86 24.92
N GLN A 208 52.39 41.92 25.03
CA GLN A 208 52.27 43.08 24.15
C GLN A 208 52.68 42.74 22.71
N ASN A 209 53.76 41.98 22.51
CA ASN A 209 54.18 41.49 21.20
C ASN A 209 53.10 40.60 20.55
N LEU A 210 52.49 39.70 21.31
CA LEU A 210 51.40 38.86 20.82
C LEU A 210 50.16 39.68 20.46
N SER A 211 49.83 40.68 21.27
CA SER A 211 48.74 41.63 20.98
C SER A 211 48.96 42.33 19.63
N MET A 212 50.17 42.83 19.39
CA MET A 212 50.54 43.50 18.14
C MET A 212 50.55 42.52 16.95
N PHE A 213 51.03 41.30 17.15
CA PHE A 213 51.04 40.26 16.12
C PHE A 213 49.63 39.88 15.67
N LEU A 214 48.71 39.64 16.61
CA LEU A 214 47.32 39.27 16.32
C LEU A 214 46.49 40.43 15.78
N ALA A 215 46.82 41.67 16.14
CA ALA A 215 46.08 42.86 15.69
C ALA A 215 46.40 43.26 14.23
N ASN A 216 47.64 43.06 13.78
CA ASN A 216 48.08 43.49 12.44
C ASN A 216 47.68 42.49 11.36
N HIS A 217 46.94 42.94 10.35
CA HIS A 217 46.57 42.14 9.19
C HIS A 217 47.77 41.94 8.25
N ASN A 218 47.85 40.78 7.58
CA ASN A 218 48.94 40.44 6.65
C ASN A 218 50.36 40.50 7.25
N ARG A 219 50.48 40.29 8.56
CA ARG A 219 51.74 40.52 9.28
C ARG A 219 52.83 39.54 8.86
N ILE A 220 52.50 38.28 8.59
CA ILE A 220 53.48 37.26 8.20
C ILE A 220 54.01 37.56 6.79
N THR A 221 53.11 37.90 5.86
CA THR A 221 53.46 38.26 4.48
C THR A 221 54.31 39.53 4.44
N GLN A 222 53.93 40.58 5.18
CA GLN A 222 54.69 41.82 5.25
C GLN A 222 56.12 41.62 5.77
N VAL A 223 56.27 40.85 6.86
CA VAL A 223 57.60 40.58 7.44
C VAL A 223 58.46 39.76 6.47
N CYS A 224 57.87 38.76 5.78
CA CYS A 224 58.58 38.00 4.76
C CYS A 224 59.06 38.90 3.60
N VAL A 225 58.19 39.77 3.07
CA VAL A 225 58.55 40.69 1.97
C VAL A 225 59.64 41.69 2.37
N CYS A 226 59.57 42.26 3.57
CA CYS A 226 60.59 43.21 4.06
C CYS A 226 61.98 42.56 4.21
N VAL A 227 62.05 41.29 4.64
CA VAL A 227 63.33 40.61 4.87
C VAL A 227 63.97 40.12 3.55
N VAL A 228 63.18 39.97 2.48
CA VAL A 228 63.62 39.53 1.14
C VAL A 228 64.15 40.68 0.26
N GLN A 229 64.29 41.92 0.77
CA GLN A 229 65.00 43.04 0.09
C GLN A 229 66.53 42.83 -0.07
N VAL A 230 66.96 41.59 -0.31
CA VAL A 230 68.34 41.19 -0.55
C VAL A 230 68.68 41.45 -2.02
N SER A 231 69.81 42.11 -2.27
CA SER A 231 70.33 42.42 -3.60
C SER A 231 70.49 41.14 -4.44
N GLY A 232 69.56 40.88 -5.36
CA GLY A 232 69.57 39.69 -6.22
C GLY A 232 68.24 38.97 -6.40
N TRP A 233 67.23 39.25 -5.57
CA TRP A 233 65.86 38.78 -5.82
C TRP A 233 65.25 39.56 -7.00
N PRO A 234 64.55 38.92 -7.96
CA PRO A 234 64.03 39.60 -9.15
C PRO A 234 62.86 40.55 -8.79
N GLY A 235 63.17 41.73 -8.28
CA GLY A 235 62.22 42.82 -8.02
C GLY A 235 61.78 43.60 -9.26
N GLY A 236 61.83 43.01 -10.45
CA GLY A 236 61.66 43.77 -11.70
C GLY A 236 61.49 42.97 -12.97
N ARG A 237 60.80 41.81 -12.96
CA ARG A 237 60.22 41.28 -14.21
C ARG A 237 58.79 41.81 -14.30
N ARG A 238 58.47 42.46 -15.43
CA ARG A 238 57.18 43.10 -15.74
C ARG A 238 56.02 42.28 -15.18
N ALA A 239 55.16 42.93 -14.40
CA ALA A 239 53.86 42.38 -14.04
C ALA A 239 53.17 41.90 -15.33
N PRO A 240 52.79 40.62 -15.45
CA PRO A 240 51.83 40.24 -16.47
C PRO A 240 50.54 40.98 -16.14
N ASP A 241 49.92 41.56 -17.18
CA ASP A 241 48.67 42.30 -17.10
C ASP A 241 47.62 41.62 -16.19
N ASP A 242 46.87 42.46 -15.51
CA ASP A 242 45.72 42.17 -14.65
C ASP A 242 44.96 40.86 -15.04
N PRO A 243 44.90 39.84 -14.16
CA PRO A 243 44.33 38.52 -14.47
C PRO A 243 42.84 38.56 -14.87
N ALA A 244 42.16 39.68 -14.64
CA ALA A 244 40.79 39.91 -15.09
C ALA A 244 40.64 39.93 -16.63
N THR A 245 41.71 40.24 -17.36
CA THR A 245 41.65 40.46 -18.82
C THR A 245 41.89 39.19 -19.65
N ARG A 246 42.53 38.17 -19.07
CA ARG A 246 42.84 36.89 -19.75
C ARG A 246 41.68 35.89 -19.69
N GLN A 247 40.90 35.89 -18.60
CA GLN A 247 39.71 35.03 -18.47
C GLN A 247 38.61 35.35 -19.50
N ARG A 248 38.55 36.58 -20.04
CA ARG A 248 37.58 36.94 -21.08
C ARG A 248 37.95 36.46 -22.48
N ARG A 249 39.25 36.24 -22.78
CA ARG A 249 39.68 35.71 -24.09
C ARG A 249 39.66 34.18 -24.13
N ASP A 250 40.01 33.51 -23.03
CA ASP A 250 40.00 32.03 -22.97
C ASP A 250 38.57 31.44 -22.86
N GLN A 251 37.56 32.22 -22.45
CA GLN A 251 36.16 31.79 -22.43
C GLN A 251 35.51 31.67 -23.82
N GLN A 252 36.05 32.32 -24.87
CA GLN A 252 35.52 32.21 -26.22
C GLN A 252 36.15 31.09 -27.07
N GLN A 253 37.35 30.60 -26.72
CA GLN A 253 38.01 29.50 -27.45
C GLN A 253 37.87 28.10 -26.80
N HIS A 254 37.23 27.99 -25.62
CA HIS A 254 37.02 26.72 -24.90
C HIS A 254 35.55 26.23 -24.89
N GLN A 255 34.76 26.58 -25.91
CA GLN A 255 33.44 25.95 -26.14
C GLN A 255 33.49 24.67 -26.99
N GLY A 256 34.64 24.33 -27.58
CA GLY A 256 34.85 23.07 -28.29
C GLY A 256 35.86 22.19 -27.57
N GLN A 257 35.40 21.05 -27.03
CA GLN A 257 36.20 19.92 -26.52
C GLN A 257 36.65 19.98 -25.04
N LYS A 258 36.38 18.88 -24.33
CA LYS A 258 36.79 18.51 -22.94
C LYS A 258 35.94 19.05 -21.77
N LYS A 259 34.69 18.58 -21.69
CA LYS A 259 33.98 18.35 -20.42
C LYS A 259 34.48 17.05 -19.76
N ILE A 260 35.66 17.04 -19.14
CA ILE A 260 36.04 15.97 -18.18
C ILE A 260 36.78 16.59 -16.99
N GLN A 261 36.12 16.47 -15.83
CA GLN A 261 36.65 16.44 -14.45
C GLN A 261 37.93 17.24 -14.15
N LYS A 262 37.77 18.38 -13.45
CA LYS A 262 38.64 18.92 -12.38
C LYS A 262 38.50 20.45 -12.21
N LYS A 263 37.28 21.03 -12.14
CA LYS A 263 37.15 22.48 -11.83
C LYS A 263 35.85 22.94 -11.12
N LYS A 264 35.03 22.04 -10.56
CA LYS A 264 33.72 22.44 -9.98
C LYS A 264 33.62 22.56 -8.46
N THR A 265 34.55 22.03 -7.66
CA THR A 265 34.37 22.03 -6.19
C THR A 265 34.74 23.34 -5.49
N LYS A 266 35.69 24.14 -5.98
CA LYS A 266 36.05 25.43 -5.35
C LYS A 266 35.16 26.62 -5.73
N SER A 267 34.47 26.59 -6.88
CA SER A 267 33.78 27.79 -7.39
C SER A 267 32.51 28.17 -6.62
N HIS A 268 31.80 27.20 -6.04
CA HIS A 268 30.54 27.47 -5.32
C HIS A 268 30.73 28.18 -3.97
N HIS A 269 31.90 28.10 -3.34
CA HIS A 269 32.17 28.82 -2.09
C HIS A 269 32.56 30.29 -2.33
N HIS A 270 33.28 30.59 -3.41
CA HIS A 270 33.66 31.98 -3.74
C HIS A 270 32.56 32.76 -4.47
N HIS A 271 31.61 32.06 -5.10
CA HIS A 271 30.45 32.63 -5.77
C HIS A 271 29.15 31.95 -5.30
N PRO A 272 28.62 32.31 -4.12
CA PRO A 272 27.31 31.82 -3.70
C PRO A 272 26.23 32.39 -4.65
N PRO A 273 25.34 31.56 -5.21
CA PRO A 273 24.22 32.07 -5.99
C PRO A 273 23.26 32.86 -5.08
N PRO A 274 22.67 34.00 -5.55
CA PRO A 274 21.67 34.72 -4.77
C PRO A 274 20.44 33.82 -4.50
N PRO A 275 19.72 34.03 -3.39
CA PRO A 275 18.55 33.22 -3.06
C PRO A 275 17.50 33.34 -4.19
N PRO A 276 17.02 32.23 -4.77
CA PRO A 276 16.02 32.31 -5.82
C PRO A 276 14.66 32.74 -5.25
N PRO A 277 13.83 33.48 -5.99
CA PRO A 277 12.42 33.63 -5.66
C PRO A 277 11.74 32.25 -5.73
N ALA A 278 10.76 32.05 -4.86
CA ALA A 278 10.11 30.78 -4.60
C ALA A 278 9.62 30.05 -5.86
N THR A 279 9.63 28.72 -5.77
CA THR A 279 9.08 27.70 -6.69
C THR A 279 9.89 27.36 -7.94
N THR A 280 10.64 26.24 -7.86
CA THR A 280 10.64 25.12 -8.82
C THR A 280 11.71 24.11 -8.37
N HIS A 281 11.30 22.90 -7.98
CA HIS A 281 12.23 21.80 -7.68
C HIS A 281 12.53 21.02 -8.96
N PRO A 282 13.80 20.90 -9.40
CA PRO A 282 14.23 19.85 -10.33
C PRO A 282 14.57 18.55 -9.56
N PRO A 283 14.38 17.36 -10.17
CA PRO A 283 14.56 16.07 -9.50
C PRO A 283 16.05 15.75 -9.25
N PRO A 284 16.37 14.88 -8.26
CA PRO A 284 17.75 14.53 -7.92
C PRO A 284 18.40 13.64 -9.00
N PRO A 285 19.72 13.76 -9.24
CA PRO A 285 20.47 12.91 -10.18
C PRO A 285 20.75 11.50 -9.59
N PRO A 286 20.95 10.47 -10.44
CA PRO A 286 21.21 9.10 -9.98
C PRO A 286 22.65 8.93 -9.42
N PRO A 287 22.88 7.99 -8.48
CA PRO A 287 24.20 7.72 -7.92
C PRO A 287 25.08 6.89 -8.87
N SER A 288 26.37 7.22 -8.90
CA SER A 288 27.40 6.63 -9.76
C SER A 288 28.10 5.44 -9.12
N THR A 289 28.09 4.27 -9.77
CA THR A 289 29.08 3.19 -9.56
C THR A 289 29.82 2.88 -10.87
N THR A 290 31.13 3.14 -10.83
CA THR A 290 32.24 2.44 -11.53
C THR A 290 32.09 2.08 -13.02
N THR A 291 32.79 2.83 -13.87
CA THR A 291 33.06 2.51 -15.29
C THR A 291 34.47 1.94 -15.48
N HIS A 292 34.57 0.67 -15.92
CA HIS A 292 35.69 0.16 -16.71
C HIS A 292 35.33 0.23 -18.21
N HIS A 293 36.37 0.39 -19.04
CA HIS A 293 36.39 0.73 -20.48
C HIS A 293 35.58 -0.17 -21.44
N HIS A 294 34.93 0.42 -22.46
CA HIS A 294 35.11 0.23 -23.93
C HIS A 294 33.98 0.94 -24.77
N PRO A 295 34.12 1.13 -26.12
CA PRO A 295 33.75 2.34 -26.90
C PRO A 295 32.25 2.42 -27.34
N PRO A 296 31.78 3.54 -27.95
CA PRO A 296 30.35 3.86 -28.03
C PRO A 296 29.65 3.24 -29.26
N PRO A 297 28.41 2.74 -29.11
CA PRO A 297 27.45 2.58 -30.21
C PRO A 297 26.41 3.75 -30.22
N PRO A 298 25.68 3.96 -31.33
CA PRO A 298 25.14 5.26 -31.77
C PRO A 298 23.89 5.73 -31.00
N PRO A 299 23.47 7.01 -31.13
CA PRO A 299 22.29 7.53 -30.42
C PRO A 299 20.99 6.86 -30.91
N PRO A 300 20.03 6.55 -30.01
CA PRO A 300 18.71 6.08 -30.40
C PRO A 300 17.90 7.19 -31.11
N PRO A 301 16.99 6.84 -32.03
CA PRO A 301 16.32 7.78 -32.94
C PRO A 301 15.21 8.60 -32.24
N PRO A 302 14.80 9.75 -32.84
CA PRO A 302 13.65 10.54 -32.40
C PRO A 302 12.33 9.76 -32.57
N PRO A 303 11.23 10.15 -31.89
CA PRO A 303 10.00 9.38 -31.86
C PRO A 303 9.41 9.25 -33.27
N ALA A 304 9.30 8.02 -33.77
CA ALA A 304 8.58 7.74 -34.99
C ALA A 304 7.09 7.98 -34.74
N GLN A 305 6.59 9.08 -35.31
CA GLN A 305 5.19 9.19 -35.69
C GLN A 305 4.88 8.05 -36.66
N HIS A 306 4.20 7.01 -36.20
CA HIS A 306 3.49 6.09 -37.10
C HIS A 306 2.00 6.41 -37.07
N HIS A 307 1.58 7.03 -38.16
CA HIS A 307 0.20 7.10 -38.60
C HIS A 307 -0.32 5.70 -38.99
N HIS A 308 -1.57 5.45 -38.57
CA HIS A 308 -2.63 4.58 -39.13
C HIS A 308 -2.72 3.09 -38.72
N PRO A 309 -3.93 2.48 -38.74
CA PRO A 309 -5.30 3.01 -38.75
C PRO A 309 -6.20 2.44 -37.62
N ARG A 310 -7.37 3.05 -37.45
CA ARG A 310 -8.48 2.61 -36.60
C ARG A 310 -8.79 1.11 -36.78
N GLN A 311 -8.80 0.36 -35.67
CA GLN A 311 -9.83 -0.64 -35.42
C GLN A 311 -10.37 -0.45 -34.01
N HIS A 312 -11.70 -0.44 -33.95
CA HIS A 312 -12.53 -0.09 -32.81
C HIS A 312 -12.26 -1.00 -31.61
N HIS A 313 -11.96 -0.41 -30.45
CA HIS A 313 -12.66 -0.69 -29.21
C HIS A 313 -12.52 0.52 -28.27
N HIS A 314 -13.66 1.05 -27.85
CA HIS A 314 -13.77 2.22 -26.98
C HIS A 314 -13.31 1.88 -25.56
N SER A 315 -12.09 2.26 -25.19
CA SER A 315 -11.65 2.33 -23.78
C SER A 315 -11.00 3.70 -23.54
N PRO A 316 -11.48 4.51 -22.58
CA PRO A 316 -10.84 5.78 -22.26
C PRO A 316 -9.42 5.53 -21.72
N PRO A 317 -8.39 6.28 -22.17
CA PRO A 317 -7.02 6.02 -21.76
C PRO A 317 -6.79 6.53 -20.32
N ALA A 318 -6.80 5.63 -19.34
CA ALA A 318 -6.16 5.91 -18.06
C ALA A 318 -4.63 5.93 -18.30
N PRO A 319 -3.89 6.99 -17.90
CA PRO A 319 -2.45 7.05 -18.12
C PRO A 319 -1.75 5.91 -17.38
N HIS A 320 -0.95 5.12 -18.09
CA HIS A 320 -0.15 4.06 -17.48
C HIS A 320 0.88 4.65 -16.50
N PRO A 321 1.07 4.04 -15.32
CA PRO A 321 2.09 4.49 -14.38
C PRO A 321 3.48 4.34 -15.02
N PRO A 322 4.37 5.36 -14.90
CA PRO A 322 5.71 5.27 -15.47
C PRO A 322 6.50 4.16 -14.77
N PRO A 323 7.24 3.31 -15.50
CA PRO A 323 8.08 2.29 -14.89
C PRO A 323 9.19 2.97 -14.07
N ALA A 324 9.22 2.67 -12.77
CA ALA A 324 10.27 3.14 -11.87
C ALA A 324 11.27 2.01 -11.57
N HIS A 325 12.55 2.28 -11.75
CA HIS A 325 13.62 1.33 -11.41
C HIS A 325 13.95 1.42 -9.92
N HIS A 326 13.10 0.80 -9.08
CA HIS A 326 13.40 0.62 -7.66
C HIS A 326 14.34 -0.57 -7.38
N HIS A 327 14.88 -1.22 -8.41
CA HIS A 327 15.59 -2.49 -8.29
C HIS A 327 17.05 -2.41 -8.76
N PRO A 328 18.02 -2.74 -7.89
CA PRO A 328 19.16 -3.57 -8.25
C PRO A 328 18.78 -5.07 -8.23
N PRO A 329 19.43 -5.93 -9.03
CA PRO A 329 19.09 -7.36 -9.18
C PRO A 329 19.28 -8.23 -7.91
N HIS A 330 19.87 -7.69 -6.85
CA HIS A 330 20.04 -8.35 -5.56
C HIS A 330 19.68 -7.38 -4.42
N PRO A 331 19.19 -7.87 -3.26
CA PRO A 331 19.03 -7.03 -2.08
C PRO A 331 20.35 -6.32 -1.81
N PRO A 332 20.37 -4.97 -1.65
CA PRO A 332 21.61 -4.26 -1.48
C PRO A 332 22.31 -4.78 -0.21
N PRO A 333 23.61 -5.13 -0.28
CA PRO A 333 24.36 -5.50 0.92
C PRO A 333 24.28 -4.37 1.94
N PRO A 334 24.39 -4.68 3.25
CA PRO A 334 24.26 -3.65 4.27
C PRO A 334 25.28 -2.56 4.02
N ALA A 335 24.78 -1.32 3.86
CA ALA A 335 25.63 -0.21 3.48
C ALA A 335 26.45 0.21 4.71
N PRO A 336 27.79 0.22 4.63
CA PRO A 336 28.61 0.77 5.70
C PRO A 336 28.43 2.28 5.69
N LEU A 337 27.65 2.79 6.65
CA LEU A 337 27.45 4.21 6.84
C LEU A 337 27.85 4.59 8.27
N LEU A 338 28.85 5.47 8.39
CA LEU A 338 29.40 5.89 9.69
C LEU A 338 29.85 4.69 10.56
N GLY A 339 30.47 3.68 9.94
CA GLY A 339 30.93 2.46 10.62
C GLY A 339 29.81 1.48 11.02
N ARG A 340 28.54 1.78 10.73
CA ARG A 340 27.40 0.89 10.97
C ARG A 340 27.02 0.12 9.71
N SER A 341 26.64 -1.13 9.90
CA SER A 341 26.04 -2.00 8.88
C SER A 341 24.52 -1.78 8.89
N ILE A 342 23.97 -1.03 7.93
CA ILE A 342 22.53 -0.74 7.87
C ILE A 342 21.86 -1.67 6.85
N ASP A 343 20.98 -2.53 7.36
CA ASP A 343 20.08 -3.33 6.52
C ASP A 343 18.87 -2.50 6.06
N LEU A 344 18.97 -1.96 4.85
CA LEU A 344 17.91 -1.18 4.23
C LEU A 344 16.69 -2.05 3.87
N ASN A 345 16.89 -3.31 3.52
CA ASN A 345 15.78 -4.20 3.16
C ASN A 345 14.86 -4.37 4.37
N ARG A 346 15.42 -4.68 5.55
CA ARG A 346 14.66 -4.81 6.79
C ARG A 346 13.85 -3.55 7.13
N LEU A 347 14.45 -2.37 7.03
CA LEU A 347 13.77 -1.10 7.34
C LEU A 347 12.64 -0.78 6.36
N ILE A 348 12.83 -1.09 5.08
CA ILE A 348 11.80 -0.94 4.05
C ILE A 348 10.65 -1.93 4.30
N THR A 349 10.98 -3.19 4.56
CA THR A 349 10.01 -4.26 4.85
C THR A 349 9.12 -3.90 6.04
N GLN A 350 9.69 -3.34 7.13
CA GLN A 350 8.90 -2.88 8.29
C GLN A 350 7.87 -1.81 7.90
N ARG A 351 8.25 -0.82 7.08
CA ARG A 351 7.35 0.25 6.65
C ARG A 351 6.29 -0.23 5.68
N ILE A 352 6.68 -1.13 4.76
CA ILE A 352 5.76 -1.69 3.77
C ILE A 352 4.77 -2.64 4.42
N SER A 353 5.20 -3.47 5.37
CA SER A 353 4.30 -4.32 6.16
C SER A 353 3.24 -3.48 6.87
N ALA A 354 3.64 -2.42 7.59
CA ALA A 354 2.69 -1.50 8.23
C ALA A 354 1.75 -0.80 7.22
N ALA A 355 2.24 -0.47 6.02
CA ALA A 355 1.41 0.12 4.96
C ALA A 355 0.40 -0.87 4.38
N MET A 356 0.77 -2.15 4.26
CA MET A 356 -0.13 -3.23 3.83
C MET A 356 -1.24 -3.46 4.86
N TYR A 357 -0.90 -3.56 6.15
CA TYR A 357 -1.90 -3.64 7.23
C TYR A 357 -2.88 -2.47 7.19
N LYS A 358 -2.35 -1.25 7.03
CA LYS A 358 -3.19 -0.05 6.89
C LYS A 358 -4.09 -0.11 5.65
N SER A 359 -3.62 -0.63 4.53
CA SER A 359 -4.44 -0.73 3.30
C SER A 359 -5.60 -1.71 3.49
N LEU A 360 -5.35 -2.85 4.15
CA LEU A 360 -6.38 -3.84 4.48
C LEU A 360 -7.41 -3.29 5.47
N ASP A 361 -6.94 -2.64 6.55
CA ASP A 361 -7.81 -2.02 7.55
C ASP A 361 -8.71 -0.93 6.95
N GLN A 362 -8.17 -0.08 6.07
CA GLN A 362 -8.95 0.98 5.43
C GLN A 362 -9.98 0.44 4.43
N ALA A 363 -9.68 -0.67 3.75
CA ALA A 363 -10.63 -1.34 2.88
C ALA A 363 -11.82 -1.91 3.67
N ILE A 364 -11.57 -2.55 4.82
CA ILE A 364 -12.63 -3.08 5.69
C ILE A 364 -13.43 -1.94 6.33
N SER A 365 -12.75 -0.91 6.84
CA SER A 365 -13.41 0.26 7.45
C SER A 365 -14.28 1.03 6.45
N ARG A 366 -13.90 1.04 5.17
CA ARG A 366 -14.71 1.60 4.09
C ARG A 366 -15.98 0.78 3.86
N PHE A 367 -15.91 -0.55 3.91
CA PHE A 367 -17.08 -1.41 3.84
C PHE A 367 -18.03 -1.19 5.03
N GLU A 368 -17.49 -1.06 6.25
CA GLU A 368 -18.29 -0.78 7.46
C GLU A 368 -19.04 0.56 7.40
N SER A 369 -18.57 1.52 6.59
CA SER A 369 -19.25 2.81 6.38
C SER A 369 -20.31 2.79 5.26
N GLU A 370 -20.45 1.69 4.53
CA GLU A 370 -21.31 1.58 3.35
C GLU A 370 -22.33 0.43 3.50
N ASP A 371 -23.34 0.43 2.63
CA ASP A 371 -24.36 -0.63 2.61
C ASP A 371 -23.84 -1.96 2.02
N LEU A 372 -24.66 -3.02 2.11
CA LEU A 372 -24.31 -4.37 1.65
C LEU A 372 -23.84 -4.45 0.19
N THR A 373 -24.28 -3.55 -0.69
CA THR A 373 -23.91 -3.60 -2.12
C THR A 373 -22.43 -3.28 -2.36
N SER A 374 -21.79 -2.56 -1.42
CA SER A 374 -20.37 -2.22 -1.48
C SER A 374 -19.44 -3.42 -1.25
N ILE A 375 -19.96 -4.60 -0.90
CA ILE A 375 -19.14 -5.80 -0.67
C ILE A 375 -18.37 -6.23 -1.92
N VAL A 376 -18.90 -5.97 -3.12
CA VAL A 376 -18.22 -6.26 -4.39
C VAL A 376 -17.02 -5.34 -4.58
N GLU A 377 -17.12 -4.07 -4.15
CA GLU A 377 -15.99 -3.13 -4.13
C GLU A 377 -14.90 -3.65 -3.17
N LEU A 378 -15.31 -4.14 -1.99
CA LEU A 378 -14.39 -4.72 -1.01
C LEU A 378 -13.61 -5.91 -1.57
N GLU A 379 -14.26 -6.87 -2.23
CA GLU A 379 -13.59 -8.05 -2.80
C GLU A 379 -12.50 -7.66 -3.80
N TRP A 380 -12.82 -6.74 -4.70
CA TRP A 380 -11.84 -6.29 -5.69
C TRP A 380 -10.69 -5.50 -5.05
N LEU A 381 -10.99 -4.68 -4.04
CA LEU A 381 -9.95 -3.98 -3.29
C LEU A 381 -9.06 -4.97 -2.53
N MET A 382 -9.62 -6.07 -2.02
CA MET A 382 -8.85 -7.19 -1.45
C MET A 382 -7.98 -7.89 -2.49
N ASP A 383 -8.47 -8.10 -3.71
CA ASP A 383 -7.68 -8.69 -4.79
C ASP A 383 -6.52 -7.80 -5.24
N ILE A 384 -6.73 -6.48 -5.27
CA ILE A 384 -5.65 -5.51 -5.53
C ILE A 384 -4.60 -5.55 -4.43
N ASN A 385 -5.02 -5.62 -3.17
CA ASN A 385 -4.10 -5.79 -2.04
C ASN A 385 -3.35 -7.13 -2.11
N ARG A 386 -4.02 -8.22 -2.50
CA ARG A 386 -3.41 -9.54 -2.68
C ARG A 386 -2.38 -9.54 -3.81
N LEU A 387 -2.68 -8.85 -4.92
CA LEU A 387 -1.73 -8.65 -6.01
C LEU A 387 -0.52 -7.82 -5.56
N THR A 388 -0.76 -6.74 -4.81
CA THR A 388 0.29 -5.88 -4.26
C THR A 388 1.22 -6.68 -3.34
N HIS A 389 0.66 -7.47 -2.42
CA HIS A 389 1.42 -8.39 -1.57
C HIS A 389 2.26 -9.38 -2.39
N ARG A 390 1.69 -9.99 -3.44
CA ARG A 390 2.41 -10.93 -4.32
C ARG A 390 3.58 -10.26 -5.05
N LEU A 391 3.42 -9.01 -5.48
CA LEU A 391 4.49 -8.26 -6.14
C LEU A 391 5.62 -7.89 -5.16
N LEU A 392 5.26 -7.47 -3.94
CA LEU A 392 6.22 -7.13 -2.89
C LEU A 392 6.97 -8.35 -2.37
N SER A 393 6.29 -9.47 -2.18
CA SER A 393 6.85 -10.74 -1.66
C SER A 393 7.96 -11.33 -2.53
N LYS A 394 8.10 -10.88 -3.79
CA LYS A 394 9.23 -11.26 -4.66
C LYS A 394 10.57 -10.67 -4.18
N HIS A 395 10.54 -9.60 -3.39
CA HIS A 395 11.72 -8.81 -3.04
C HIS A 395 11.92 -8.63 -1.53
N MET A 396 10.88 -8.87 -0.73
CA MET A 396 10.92 -8.75 0.72
C MET A 396 10.13 -9.85 1.39
N THR A 397 10.49 -10.17 2.62
CA THR A 397 9.80 -11.16 3.45
C THR A 397 8.66 -10.49 4.21
N LEU A 398 7.43 -10.64 3.72
CA LEU A 398 6.20 -10.23 4.41
C LEU A 398 5.54 -11.43 5.07
N ASP A 399 4.70 -11.17 6.06
CA ASP A 399 3.78 -12.17 6.61
C ASP A 399 2.83 -12.66 5.51
N SER A 400 2.24 -13.84 5.68
CA SER A 400 1.31 -14.38 4.69
C SER A 400 0.10 -13.45 4.54
N PHE A 401 -0.37 -13.25 3.31
CA PHE A 401 -1.50 -12.36 3.05
C PHE A 401 -2.72 -12.73 3.89
N ASP A 402 -3.01 -14.02 4.03
CA ASP A 402 -4.17 -14.48 4.80
C ASP A 402 -4.01 -14.20 6.31
N ALA A 403 -2.78 -14.21 6.85
CA ALA A 403 -2.54 -13.79 8.23
C ALA A 403 -2.77 -12.28 8.40
N MET A 404 -2.21 -11.46 7.51
CA MET A 404 -2.41 -10.00 7.53
C MET A 404 -3.90 -9.63 7.38
N PHE A 405 -4.61 -10.33 6.50
CA PHE A 405 -6.05 -10.14 6.28
C PHE A 405 -6.87 -10.55 7.50
N ARG A 406 -6.61 -11.72 8.09
CA ARG A 406 -7.32 -12.17 9.30
C ARG A 406 -7.10 -11.20 10.46
N GLU A 407 -5.88 -10.69 10.62
CA GLU A 407 -5.59 -9.69 11.65
C GLU A 407 -6.34 -8.38 11.42
N ALA A 408 -6.31 -7.82 10.20
CA ALA A 408 -7.06 -6.60 9.86
C ALA A 408 -8.59 -6.78 10.01
N ASN A 409 -9.09 -7.98 9.71
CA ASN A 409 -10.50 -8.37 9.88
C ASN A 409 -10.85 -8.74 11.34
N HIS A 410 -9.91 -8.64 12.28
CA HIS A 410 -10.04 -9.08 13.67
C HIS A 410 -10.49 -10.55 13.83
N ASN A 411 -10.16 -11.41 12.87
CA ASN A 411 -10.56 -12.82 12.78
C ASN A 411 -9.41 -13.78 13.17
N VAL A 412 -8.58 -13.37 14.14
CA VAL A 412 -7.48 -14.19 14.70
C VAL A 412 -7.83 -14.66 16.10
N SER A 413 -8.19 -13.72 16.98
CA SER A 413 -8.61 -14.00 18.37
C SER A 413 -10.13 -14.13 18.52
N ALA A 414 -10.90 -13.72 17.51
CA ALA A 414 -12.35 -13.82 17.48
C ALA A 414 -12.80 -14.83 16.41
N PRO A 415 -13.93 -15.52 16.63
CA PRO A 415 -14.46 -16.50 15.68
C PRO A 415 -15.08 -15.86 14.43
N TYR A 416 -15.47 -14.59 14.51
CA TYR A 416 -16.12 -13.86 13.43
C TYR A 416 -15.40 -12.54 13.20
N GLY A 417 -15.02 -12.29 11.95
CA GLY A 417 -14.38 -11.04 11.55
C GLY A 417 -15.35 -9.89 11.40
N ARG A 418 -14.80 -8.69 11.31
CA ARG A 418 -15.48 -7.41 11.04
C ARG A 418 -16.43 -7.48 9.84
N ILE A 419 -15.98 -8.08 8.73
CA ILE A 419 -16.79 -8.20 7.50
C ILE A 419 -18.07 -9.02 7.76
N THR A 420 -17.96 -10.16 8.44
CA THR A 420 -19.11 -11.03 8.76
C THR A 420 -20.12 -10.31 9.64
N LEU A 421 -19.62 -9.59 10.66
CA LEU A 421 -20.46 -8.82 11.57
C LEU A 421 -21.18 -7.66 10.85
N HIS A 422 -20.48 -6.95 9.96
CA HIS A 422 -21.08 -5.88 9.17
C HIS A 422 -22.13 -6.40 8.18
N VAL A 423 -21.86 -7.53 7.52
CA VAL A 423 -22.86 -8.18 6.65
C VAL A 423 -24.13 -8.50 7.43
N PHE A 424 -24.01 -9.09 8.63
CA PHE A 424 -25.17 -9.36 9.47
C PHE A 424 -25.89 -8.07 9.89
N TRP A 425 -25.15 -7.03 10.28
CA TRP A 425 -25.71 -5.74 10.66
C TRP A 425 -26.51 -5.11 9.52
N GLU A 426 -25.93 -5.04 8.32
CA GLU A 426 -26.60 -4.54 7.12
C GLU A 426 -27.80 -5.41 6.71
N LEU A 427 -27.71 -6.74 6.90
CA LEU A 427 -28.86 -7.61 6.65
C LEU A 427 -30.03 -7.24 7.55
N ASN A 428 -29.79 -7.11 8.85
CA ASN A 428 -30.81 -6.83 9.84
C ASN A 428 -31.43 -5.43 9.69
N PHE A 429 -30.62 -4.40 9.45
CA PHE A 429 -31.07 -3.00 9.51
C PHE A 429 -31.39 -2.36 8.15
N ASP A 430 -30.87 -2.87 7.03
CA ASP A 430 -31.14 -2.31 5.69
C ASP A 430 -31.74 -3.35 4.72
N PHE A 431 -31.11 -4.51 4.54
CA PHE A 431 -31.53 -5.47 3.52
C PHE A 431 -32.95 -6.01 3.72
N LEU A 432 -33.23 -6.62 4.89
CA LEU A 432 -34.54 -7.19 5.19
C LEU A 432 -35.67 -6.12 5.12
N PRO A 433 -35.52 -4.93 5.73
CA PRO A 433 -36.59 -3.92 5.74
C PRO A 433 -36.73 -3.09 4.47
N ASN A 434 -35.68 -2.92 3.65
CA ASN A 434 -35.71 -1.92 2.57
C ASN A 434 -35.59 -2.52 1.16
N TYR A 435 -35.42 -3.83 1.00
CA TYR A 435 -35.26 -4.45 -0.32
C TYR A 435 -36.47 -5.27 -0.77
N CYS A 436 -36.73 -5.24 -2.06
CA CYS A 436 -37.81 -5.93 -2.76
C CYS A 436 -37.21 -6.96 -3.72
N TYR A 437 -37.51 -8.24 -3.52
CA TYR A 437 -37.07 -9.30 -4.42
C TYR A 437 -37.89 -9.32 -5.71
N ASN A 438 -37.23 -9.55 -6.84
CA ASN A 438 -37.86 -9.80 -8.13
C ASN A 438 -37.35 -11.15 -8.67
N GLY A 439 -38.20 -12.17 -8.57
CA GLY A 439 -37.90 -13.55 -8.96
C GLY A 439 -37.59 -13.73 -10.45
N SER A 440 -38.15 -12.88 -11.32
CA SER A 440 -37.87 -12.96 -12.76
C SER A 440 -36.45 -12.54 -13.12
N THR A 441 -35.87 -11.60 -12.37
CA THR A 441 -34.50 -11.11 -12.58
C THR A 441 -33.48 -11.72 -11.63
N ASN A 442 -33.96 -12.43 -10.59
CA ASN A 442 -33.17 -12.91 -9.47
C ASN A 442 -32.34 -11.77 -8.81
N ARG A 443 -32.99 -10.63 -8.58
CA ARG A 443 -32.37 -9.44 -7.98
C ARG A 443 -33.29 -8.80 -6.97
N PHE A 444 -32.68 -8.18 -5.97
CA PHE A 444 -33.33 -7.28 -5.03
C PHE A 444 -33.07 -5.84 -5.43
N VAL A 445 -34.07 -5.00 -5.31
CA VAL A 445 -33.99 -3.55 -5.51
C VAL A 445 -34.54 -2.83 -4.30
N ARG A 446 -34.12 -1.58 -4.04
CA ARG A 446 -34.68 -0.81 -2.92
C ARG A 446 -36.18 -0.56 -3.11
N THR A 447 -36.93 -0.53 -2.02
CA THR A 447 -38.36 -0.19 -2.00
C THR A 447 -38.60 1.21 -2.55
N ALA A 448 -39.73 1.40 -3.23
CA ALA A 448 -40.16 2.72 -3.70
C ALA A 448 -40.58 3.66 -2.54
N ILE A 449 -41.07 3.08 -1.44
CA ILE A 449 -41.47 3.82 -0.24
C ILE A 449 -40.72 3.21 0.96
N PRO A 450 -39.78 3.95 1.58
CA PRO A 450 -39.12 3.47 2.79
C PRO A 450 -40.11 3.53 3.97
N PHE A 451 -40.42 2.37 4.53
CA PHE A 451 -41.24 2.25 5.75
C PHE A 451 -40.37 2.26 7.02
N THR A 452 -39.09 1.91 6.88
CA THR A 452 -38.08 1.93 7.94
C THR A 452 -37.04 3.00 7.64
N GLN A 453 -36.59 3.72 8.66
CA GLN A 453 -35.51 4.70 8.50
C GLN A 453 -34.20 3.97 8.17
N GLU A 454 -33.48 4.48 7.16
CA GLU A 454 -32.15 3.95 6.84
C GLU A 454 -31.19 4.20 8.03
N PRO A 455 -30.32 3.22 8.35
CA PRO A 455 -29.37 3.38 9.43
C PRO A 455 -28.39 4.53 9.11
N GLN A 456 -28.13 5.38 10.10
CA GLN A 456 -27.10 6.40 9.98
C GLN A 456 -25.73 5.72 9.94
N ARG A 457 -24.96 5.95 8.87
CA ARG A 457 -23.61 5.41 8.68
C ARG A 457 -22.56 6.50 8.89
N ASP A 458 -21.49 6.15 9.59
CA ASP A 458 -20.33 7.03 9.75
C ASP A 458 -19.59 7.15 8.43
N LYS A 459 -19.10 8.36 8.10
CA LYS A 459 -18.37 8.57 6.85
C LYS A 459 -16.98 7.94 6.91
N PRO A 460 -16.50 7.32 5.82
CA PRO A 460 -15.15 6.76 5.78
C PRO A 460 -14.10 7.86 5.92
N ALA A 461 -12.99 7.54 6.57
CA ALA A 461 -11.84 8.43 6.69
C ALA A 461 -11.25 8.74 5.30
N ASN A 462 -10.81 9.99 5.08
CA ASN A 462 -10.14 10.37 3.83
C ASN A 462 -8.68 9.93 3.87
N VAL A 463 -8.33 8.97 3.01
CA VAL A 463 -7.01 8.34 2.97
C VAL A 463 -6.28 8.69 1.68
N GLN A 464 -4.94 8.71 1.73
CA GLN A 464 -4.13 8.90 0.53
C GLN A 464 -4.41 7.80 -0.52
N PRO A 465 -4.42 8.13 -1.83
CA PRO A 465 -4.85 7.20 -2.87
C PRO A 465 -4.08 5.88 -2.95
N TYR A 466 -2.82 5.86 -2.49
CA TYR A 466 -1.97 4.68 -2.54
C TYR A 466 -2.34 3.58 -1.53
N TYR A 467 -3.22 3.87 -0.56
CA TYR A 467 -3.80 2.86 0.33
C TYR A 467 -5.11 2.27 -0.23
N LEU A 468 -5.62 2.78 -1.35
CA LEU A 468 -6.82 2.31 -2.04
C LEU A 468 -6.44 1.68 -3.39
N TYR A 469 -6.77 2.33 -4.51
CA TYR A 469 -6.50 1.84 -5.86
C TYR A 469 -5.18 2.37 -6.45
N GLY A 470 -4.34 3.04 -5.65
CA GLY A 470 -3.03 3.52 -6.04
C GLY A 470 -2.97 5.02 -6.35
N SER A 471 -3.90 5.53 -7.18
CA SER A 471 -3.89 6.92 -7.66
C SER A 471 -5.30 7.51 -7.78
N LYS A 472 -5.43 8.84 -7.80
CA LYS A 472 -6.73 9.50 -7.94
C LYS A 472 -7.50 9.08 -9.21
N PRO A 473 -6.88 9.00 -10.41
CA PRO A 473 -7.58 8.53 -11.61
C PRO A 473 -8.07 7.08 -11.47
N LEU A 474 -7.28 6.20 -10.84
CA LEU A 474 -7.70 4.82 -10.62
C LEU A 474 -8.86 4.74 -9.63
N ASN A 475 -8.84 5.50 -8.53
CA ASN A 475 -9.97 5.57 -7.60
C ASN A 475 -11.27 5.97 -8.30
N ILE A 476 -11.22 6.96 -9.20
CA ILE A 476 -12.39 7.40 -9.98
C ILE A 476 -12.85 6.29 -10.93
N ALA A 477 -11.92 5.68 -11.68
CA ALA A 477 -12.24 4.63 -12.63
C ALA A 477 -12.91 3.43 -11.95
N TYR A 478 -12.35 2.95 -10.85
CA TYR A 478 -12.90 1.85 -10.08
C TYR A 478 -14.25 2.21 -9.45
N SER A 479 -14.40 3.42 -8.88
CA SER A 479 -15.69 3.88 -8.36
C SER A 479 -16.79 3.90 -9.43
N HIS A 480 -16.48 4.28 -10.68
CA HIS A 480 -17.42 4.19 -11.78
C HIS A 480 -17.78 2.74 -12.16
N ILE A 481 -16.82 1.81 -12.14
CA ILE A 481 -17.11 0.39 -12.37
C ILE A 481 -18.08 -0.14 -11.30
N TYR A 482 -17.81 0.16 -10.03
CA TYR A 482 -18.63 -0.33 -8.91
C TYR A 482 -19.99 0.35 -8.81
N SER A 483 -20.17 1.56 -9.37
CA SER A 483 -21.47 2.22 -9.42
C SER A 483 -22.58 1.35 -10.06
N SER A 484 -22.19 0.44 -10.97
CA SER A 484 -23.11 -0.51 -11.60
C SER A 484 -23.70 -1.56 -10.65
N TYR A 485 -23.05 -1.81 -9.51
CA TYR A 485 -23.44 -2.80 -8.51
C TYR A 485 -24.21 -2.19 -7.33
N ARG A 486 -24.26 -0.86 -7.19
CA ARG A 486 -24.87 -0.18 -6.03
C ARG A 486 -26.40 -0.20 -5.99
N ASN A 487 -27.05 -0.40 -7.14
CA ASN A 487 -28.50 -0.24 -7.26
C ASN A 487 -29.31 -1.53 -7.08
N PHE A 488 -28.64 -2.67 -6.86
CA PHE A 488 -29.32 -3.96 -6.68
C PHE A 488 -28.47 -4.92 -5.84
N VAL A 489 -29.10 -5.92 -5.24
CA VAL A 489 -28.41 -7.09 -4.68
C VAL A 489 -28.80 -8.32 -5.49
N GLY A 490 -27.86 -9.22 -5.77
CA GLY A 490 -28.09 -10.35 -6.68
C GLY A 490 -26.90 -11.29 -6.73
N PRO A 491 -26.83 -12.22 -7.71
CA PRO A 491 -25.81 -13.26 -7.78
C PRO A 491 -24.35 -12.80 -7.58
N PRO A 492 -23.86 -11.68 -8.14
CA PRO A 492 -22.48 -11.24 -7.87
C PRO A 492 -22.25 -10.94 -6.39
N HIS A 493 -23.19 -10.29 -5.72
CA HIS A 493 -23.11 -9.98 -4.29
C HIS A 493 -23.14 -11.23 -3.43
N PHE A 494 -24.08 -12.16 -3.69
CA PHE A 494 -24.15 -13.42 -2.94
C PHE A 494 -22.88 -14.26 -3.08
N LYS A 495 -22.28 -14.30 -4.28
CA LYS A 495 -21.01 -15.00 -4.50
C LYS A 495 -19.86 -14.38 -3.71
N THR A 496 -19.78 -13.04 -3.66
CA THR A 496 -18.79 -12.34 -2.86
C THR A 496 -19.01 -12.57 -1.36
N ILE A 497 -20.26 -12.56 -0.89
CA ILE A 497 -20.62 -12.87 0.50
C ILE A 497 -20.16 -14.30 0.84
N CYS A 498 -20.44 -15.30 -0.01
CA CYS A 498 -20.00 -16.68 0.21
C CYS A 498 -18.49 -16.79 0.43
N ARG A 499 -17.69 -16.17 -0.46
CA ARG A 499 -16.23 -16.18 -0.40
C ARG A 499 -15.66 -15.55 0.86
N LEU A 500 -16.19 -14.39 1.25
CA LEU A 500 -15.64 -13.62 2.37
C LEU A 500 -16.09 -14.17 3.73
N LEU A 501 -17.31 -14.71 3.83
CA LEU A 501 -17.83 -15.28 5.08
C LEU A 501 -17.35 -16.72 5.31
N GLY A 502 -17.22 -17.51 4.23
CA GLY A 502 -16.98 -18.94 4.29
C GLY A 502 -18.09 -19.69 5.05
N TYR A 503 -17.88 -20.99 5.30
CA TYR A 503 -18.88 -21.83 5.98
C TYR A 503 -19.28 -21.33 7.36
N GLN A 504 -18.30 -20.92 8.17
CA GLN A 504 -18.53 -20.47 9.54
C GLN A 504 -19.34 -19.15 9.57
N GLY A 505 -19.03 -18.20 8.69
CA GLY A 505 -19.77 -16.95 8.58
C GLY A 505 -21.19 -17.15 8.05
N ILE A 506 -21.39 -18.02 7.06
CA ILE A 506 -22.73 -18.34 6.54
C ILE A 506 -23.58 -19.01 7.63
N ALA A 507 -23.01 -19.95 8.38
CA ALA A 507 -23.73 -20.65 9.46
C ALA A 507 -24.25 -19.67 10.53
N VAL A 508 -23.41 -18.75 11.03
CA VAL A 508 -23.85 -17.78 12.04
C VAL A 508 -24.90 -16.81 11.49
N VAL A 509 -24.74 -16.35 10.24
CA VAL A 509 -25.74 -15.46 9.60
C VAL A 509 -27.08 -16.19 9.48
N MET A 510 -27.10 -17.45 9.05
CA MET A 510 -28.33 -18.24 8.98
C MET A 510 -28.97 -18.46 10.36
N GLU A 511 -28.18 -18.73 11.40
CA GLU A 511 -28.71 -18.89 12.76
C GLU A 511 -29.31 -17.59 13.32
N GLU A 512 -28.66 -16.46 13.11
CA GLU A 512 -29.19 -15.16 13.54
C GLU A 512 -30.42 -14.75 12.73
N LEU A 513 -30.46 -15.01 11.41
CA LEU A 513 -31.65 -14.80 10.59
C LEU A 513 -32.83 -15.65 11.08
N LEU A 514 -32.59 -16.90 11.48
CA LEU A 514 -33.62 -17.73 12.11
C LEU A 514 -34.14 -17.14 13.43
N LYS A 515 -33.28 -16.52 14.24
CA LYS A 515 -33.71 -15.83 15.47
C LYS A 515 -34.56 -14.60 15.16
N ILE A 516 -34.21 -13.82 14.13
CA ILE A 516 -35.01 -12.67 13.66
C ILE A 516 -36.39 -13.17 13.19
N VAL A 517 -36.43 -14.18 12.33
CA VAL A 517 -37.68 -14.79 11.85
C VAL A 517 -38.52 -15.31 13.00
N LYS A 518 -37.91 -15.97 13.99
CA LYS A 518 -38.60 -16.42 15.21
C LYS A 518 -39.21 -15.24 15.99
N SER A 519 -38.44 -14.18 16.19
CA SER A 519 -38.88 -12.97 16.89
C SER A 519 -40.06 -12.30 16.19
N LEU A 520 -40.02 -12.17 14.86
CA LEU A 520 -41.11 -11.61 14.07
C LEU A 520 -42.36 -12.49 14.08
N LEU A 521 -42.20 -13.81 13.83
CA LEU A 521 -43.31 -14.76 13.77
C LEU A 521 -43.99 -14.98 15.13
N GLN A 522 -43.25 -14.94 16.25
CA GLN A 522 -43.80 -15.15 17.60
C GLN A 522 -44.15 -13.84 18.33
N GLY A 523 -43.66 -12.70 17.82
CA GLY A 523 -43.90 -11.37 18.37
C GLY A 523 -44.94 -10.61 17.57
N THR A 524 -44.47 -9.69 16.72
CA THR A 524 -45.31 -8.73 15.99
C THR A 524 -46.33 -9.41 15.07
N ILE A 525 -45.89 -10.35 14.22
CA ILE A 525 -46.78 -11.02 13.26
C ILE A 525 -47.84 -11.83 13.99
N LEU A 526 -47.47 -12.56 15.05
CA LEU A 526 -48.44 -13.32 15.84
C LEU A 526 -49.53 -12.43 16.44
N GLN A 527 -49.14 -11.28 16.99
CA GLN A 527 -50.06 -10.32 17.58
C GLN A 527 -51.03 -9.78 16.52
N TYR A 528 -50.51 -9.34 15.37
CA TYR A 528 -51.36 -8.89 14.26
C TYR A 528 -52.26 -10.00 13.70
N VAL A 529 -51.77 -11.23 13.60
CA VAL A 529 -52.58 -12.37 13.14
C VAL A 529 -53.73 -12.65 14.11
N LYS A 530 -53.49 -12.60 15.43
CA LYS A 530 -54.56 -12.72 16.43
C LYS A 530 -55.61 -11.62 16.29
N THR A 531 -55.17 -10.36 16.19
CA THR A 531 -56.07 -9.22 16.00
C THR A 531 -56.86 -9.32 14.69
N LEU A 532 -56.21 -9.60 13.57
CA LEU A 532 -56.86 -9.66 12.26
C LEU A 532 -57.78 -10.87 12.10
N ILE A 533 -57.54 -11.99 12.80
CA ILE A 533 -58.48 -13.11 12.83
C ILE A 533 -59.75 -12.75 13.60
N GLU A 534 -59.67 -11.95 14.65
CA GLU A 534 -60.87 -11.44 15.36
C GLU A 534 -61.67 -10.43 14.51
N VAL A 535 -60.98 -9.63 13.68
CA VAL A 535 -61.59 -8.69 12.73
C VAL A 535 -62.16 -9.41 11.50
N MET A 536 -61.67 -10.59 11.15
CA MET A 536 -62.17 -11.38 10.02
C MET A 536 -63.65 -11.79 10.23
N PRO A 537 -64.52 -11.75 9.20
CA PRO A 537 -65.83 -12.37 9.28
C PRO A 537 -65.75 -13.82 9.72
N LYS A 538 -66.53 -14.17 10.77
CA LYS A 538 -66.56 -15.54 11.32
C LYS A 538 -66.83 -16.62 10.27
N ILE A 539 -67.66 -16.29 9.29
CA ILE A 539 -68.07 -17.18 8.19
C ILE A 539 -68.07 -16.36 6.90
N CYS A 540 -67.30 -16.80 5.90
CA CYS A 540 -67.28 -16.20 4.57
C CYS A 540 -67.47 -17.28 3.51
N ARG A 541 -68.70 -17.41 3.03
CA ARG A 541 -69.07 -18.37 1.98
C ARG A 541 -68.57 -17.91 0.62
N LEU A 542 -68.18 -18.86 -0.22
CA LEU A 542 -67.94 -18.60 -1.64
C LEU A 542 -69.30 -18.55 -2.38
N PRO A 543 -69.73 -17.39 -2.91
CA PRO A 543 -71.01 -17.31 -3.60
C PRO A 543 -71.01 -18.15 -4.86
N ARG A 544 -72.17 -18.69 -5.23
CA ARG A 544 -72.29 -19.53 -6.43
C ARG A 544 -72.12 -18.71 -7.71
N HIS A 545 -71.89 -19.40 -8.83
CA HIS A 545 -71.60 -18.75 -10.11
C HIS A 545 -72.78 -17.93 -10.64
N GLU A 546 -74.02 -18.21 -10.21
CA GLU A 546 -75.22 -17.49 -10.65
C GLU A 546 -75.26 -16.03 -10.19
N TYR A 547 -74.53 -15.67 -9.12
CA TYR A 547 -74.43 -14.29 -8.63
C TYR A 547 -73.62 -13.39 -9.59
N GLY A 548 -72.83 -13.98 -10.49
CA GLY A 548 -71.95 -13.27 -11.41
C GLY A 548 -70.73 -12.64 -10.74
N SER A 549 -69.66 -12.45 -11.50
CA SER A 549 -68.40 -11.89 -11.01
C SER A 549 -68.50 -10.47 -10.43
N PRO A 550 -69.36 -9.54 -10.93
CA PRO A 550 -69.54 -8.23 -10.29
C PRO A 550 -70.15 -8.32 -8.90
N GLY A 551 -71.20 -9.16 -8.72
CA GLY A 551 -71.84 -9.37 -7.43
C GLY A 551 -70.94 -10.08 -6.42
N ILE A 552 -70.08 -11.00 -6.88
CA ILE A 552 -69.07 -11.65 -6.05
C ILE A 552 -68.00 -10.66 -5.58
N LEU A 553 -67.54 -9.76 -6.46
CA LEU A 553 -66.60 -8.72 -6.09
C LEU A 553 -67.20 -7.77 -5.05
N GLU A 554 -68.46 -7.35 -5.23
CA GLU A 554 -69.16 -6.52 -4.26
C GLU A 554 -69.31 -7.21 -2.89
N PHE A 555 -69.67 -8.50 -2.91
CA PHE A 555 -69.78 -9.33 -1.72
C PHE A 555 -68.45 -9.40 -0.94
N PHE A 556 -67.34 -9.72 -1.60
CA PHE A 556 -66.03 -9.77 -0.93
C PHE A 556 -65.58 -8.40 -0.43
N HIS A 557 -65.87 -7.34 -1.17
CA HIS A 557 -65.54 -5.99 -0.73
C HIS A 557 -66.36 -5.57 0.51
N HIS A 558 -67.59 -6.06 0.68
CA HIS A 558 -68.37 -5.83 1.90
C HIS A 558 -67.88 -6.68 3.07
N GLN A 559 -67.65 -7.97 2.84
CA GLN A 559 -67.22 -8.90 3.90
C GLN A 559 -65.81 -8.59 4.42
N LEU A 560 -64.90 -8.16 3.56
CA LEU A 560 -63.51 -7.90 3.90
C LEU A 560 -63.23 -6.41 4.18
N LYS A 561 -64.28 -5.59 4.34
CA LYS A 561 -64.15 -4.13 4.49
C LYS A 561 -63.18 -3.75 5.63
N ASP A 562 -63.34 -4.38 6.78
CA ASP A 562 -62.53 -4.05 7.97
C ASP A 562 -61.05 -4.42 7.80
N ILE A 563 -60.74 -5.42 6.95
CA ILE A 563 -59.36 -5.77 6.57
C ILE A 563 -58.81 -4.79 5.53
N ILE A 564 -59.63 -4.36 4.58
CA ILE A 564 -59.25 -3.39 3.53
C ILE A 564 -58.92 -2.01 4.15
N GLU A 565 -59.71 -1.58 5.13
CA GLU A 565 -59.58 -0.28 5.81
C GLU A 565 -58.58 -0.31 6.99
N TYR A 566 -57.95 -1.46 7.26
CA TYR A 566 -56.98 -1.59 8.34
C TYR A 566 -55.70 -0.80 8.04
N ALA A 567 -55.49 0.30 8.77
CA ALA A 567 -54.43 1.28 8.49
C ALA A 567 -53.01 0.67 8.54
N GLU A 568 -52.75 -0.20 9.53
CA GLU A 568 -51.42 -0.79 9.78
C GLU A 568 -51.12 -2.01 8.90
N LEU A 569 -52.03 -2.39 7.98
CA LEU A 569 -51.87 -3.59 7.16
C LEU A 569 -50.63 -3.51 6.26
N LYS A 570 -50.41 -2.35 5.65
CA LYS A 570 -49.28 -2.13 4.74
C LYS A 570 -48.00 -1.78 5.51
N THR A 571 -48.09 -0.89 6.50
CA THR A 571 -46.92 -0.35 7.21
C THR A 571 -46.26 -1.35 8.13
N ASP A 572 -47.03 -2.23 8.78
CA ASP A 572 -46.51 -3.10 9.83
C ASP A 572 -46.63 -4.57 9.45
N VAL A 573 -47.82 -5.00 8.97
CA VAL A 573 -48.05 -6.42 8.65
C VAL A 573 -47.30 -6.85 7.39
N PHE A 574 -47.49 -6.15 6.26
CA PHE A 574 -46.77 -6.47 5.02
C PHE A 574 -45.27 -6.21 5.12
N GLN A 575 -44.88 -5.18 5.88
CA GLN A 575 -43.48 -4.91 6.21
C GLN A 575 -42.82 -6.08 6.95
N SER A 576 -43.43 -6.53 8.06
CA SER A 576 -42.90 -7.64 8.86
C SER A 576 -42.85 -8.95 8.06
N LEU A 577 -43.88 -9.21 7.24
CA LEU A 577 -43.91 -10.39 6.37
C LEU A 577 -42.83 -10.30 5.28
N ARG A 578 -42.60 -9.13 4.68
CA ARG A 578 -41.51 -8.96 3.71
C ARG A 578 -40.16 -9.27 4.35
N GLU A 579 -39.89 -8.80 5.57
CA GLU A 579 -38.64 -9.09 6.28
C GLU A 579 -38.43 -10.59 6.46
N VAL A 580 -39.46 -11.33 6.89
CA VAL A 580 -39.43 -12.79 6.98
C VAL A 580 -39.14 -13.43 5.63
N GLY A 581 -39.80 -12.96 4.57
CA GLY A 581 -39.63 -13.51 3.23
C GLY A 581 -38.24 -13.24 2.64
N ASN A 582 -37.71 -12.03 2.84
CA ASN A 582 -36.35 -11.66 2.46
C ASN A 582 -35.31 -12.49 3.21
N ALA A 583 -35.55 -12.83 4.47
CA ALA A 583 -34.66 -13.71 5.24
C ALA A 583 -34.67 -15.15 4.68
N ILE A 584 -35.84 -15.69 4.36
CA ILE A 584 -35.98 -17.02 3.74
C ILE A 584 -35.29 -17.04 2.36
N LEU A 585 -35.52 -16.01 1.54
CA LEU A 585 -34.90 -15.86 0.24
C LEU A 585 -33.38 -15.71 0.35
N PHE A 586 -32.87 -14.98 1.33
CA PHE A 586 -31.44 -14.86 1.57
C PHE A 586 -30.81 -16.24 1.85
N CYS A 587 -31.42 -17.05 2.72
CA CYS A 587 -30.96 -18.41 3.01
C CYS A 587 -30.97 -19.31 1.76
N LEU A 588 -32.00 -19.21 0.92
CA LEU A 588 -32.07 -19.96 -0.33
C LEU A 588 -30.97 -19.54 -1.32
N LEU A 589 -30.79 -18.23 -1.51
CA LEU A 589 -29.87 -17.71 -2.53
C LEU A 589 -28.40 -17.84 -2.12
N ILE A 590 -28.08 -17.71 -0.83
CA ILE A 590 -26.71 -17.93 -0.34
C ILE A 590 -26.32 -19.40 -0.44
N GLU A 591 -27.24 -20.34 -0.22
CA GLU A 591 -26.98 -21.76 -0.43
C GLU A 591 -26.75 -22.10 -1.91
N GLN A 592 -27.53 -21.50 -2.80
CA GLN A 592 -27.32 -21.65 -4.25
C GLN A 592 -25.96 -21.09 -4.69
N ALA A 593 -25.56 -19.93 -4.16
CA ALA A 593 -24.27 -19.34 -4.44
C ALA A 593 -23.11 -20.20 -3.89
N LEU A 594 -23.27 -20.75 -2.68
CA LEU A 594 -22.30 -21.67 -2.08
C LEU A 594 -22.16 -22.95 -2.91
N SER A 595 -23.28 -23.53 -3.35
CA SER A 595 -23.27 -24.73 -4.21
C SER A 595 -22.54 -24.49 -5.53
N GLN A 596 -22.70 -23.31 -6.13
CA GLN A 596 -21.98 -22.93 -7.36
C GLN A 596 -20.48 -22.77 -7.11
N GLU A 597 -20.09 -22.24 -5.96
CA GLU A 597 -18.69 -22.09 -5.56
C GLU A 597 -18.03 -23.45 -5.30
N GLU A 598 -18.67 -24.31 -4.51
CA GLU A 598 -18.18 -25.66 -4.21
C GLU A 598 -18.03 -26.52 -5.46
N VAL A 599 -18.97 -26.46 -6.40
CA VAL A 599 -18.85 -27.16 -7.70
C VAL A 599 -17.63 -26.68 -8.46
N CYS A 600 -17.35 -25.37 -8.47
CA CYS A 600 -16.15 -24.85 -9.12
C CYS A 600 -14.88 -25.39 -8.44
N ASP A 601 -14.86 -25.46 -7.11
CA ASP A 601 -13.72 -26.01 -6.37
C ASP A 601 -13.52 -27.50 -6.66
N LEU A 602 -14.60 -28.29 -6.68
CA LEU A 602 -14.56 -29.71 -7.03
C LEU A 602 -14.06 -29.94 -8.46
N LEU A 603 -14.45 -29.08 -9.42
CA LEU A 603 -13.95 -29.17 -10.79
C LEU A 603 -12.45 -28.90 -10.90
N HIS A 604 -11.91 -27.97 -10.10
CA HIS A 604 -10.46 -27.74 -10.03
C HIS A 604 -9.72 -28.84 -9.26
N ALA A 605 -10.36 -29.46 -8.27
CA ALA A 605 -9.80 -30.57 -7.49
C ALA A 605 -9.80 -31.91 -8.25
N ALA A 606 -10.76 -32.13 -9.15
CA ALA A 606 -10.99 -33.39 -9.85
C ALA A 606 -9.73 -34.05 -10.44
N PRO A 607 -8.82 -33.33 -11.15
CA PRO A 607 -7.59 -33.94 -11.68
C PRO A 607 -6.65 -34.50 -10.61
N PHE A 608 -6.63 -33.90 -9.42
CA PHE A 608 -5.75 -34.28 -8.31
C PHE A 608 -6.34 -35.40 -7.44
N GLN A 609 -7.66 -35.61 -7.54
CA GLN A 609 -8.42 -36.64 -6.82
C GLN A 609 -8.80 -37.84 -7.71
N ASN A 610 -8.19 -37.95 -8.90
CA ASN A 610 -8.44 -39.02 -9.86
C ASN A 610 -9.90 -39.11 -10.36
N ILE A 611 -10.60 -37.97 -10.43
CA ILE A 611 -11.95 -37.88 -10.99
C ILE A 611 -11.83 -37.48 -12.46
N LEU A 612 -12.19 -38.41 -13.35
CA LEU A 612 -12.09 -38.22 -14.80
C LEU A 612 -13.48 -38.16 -15.44
N PRO A 613 -13.72 -37.22 -16.39
CA PRO A 613 -14.98 -37.16 -17.11
C PRO A 613 -15.12 -38.37 -18.04
N ARG A 614 -16.37 -38.70 -18.38
CA ARG A 614 -16.66 -39.78 -19.34
C ARG A 614 -16.08 -39.44 -20.71
N VAL A 615 -15.26 -40.34 -21.24
CA VAL A 615 -14.55 -40.15 -22.52
C VAL A 615 -15.38 -40.68 -23.69
N TYR A 616 -15.30 -40.01 -24.84
CA TYR A 616 -15.85 -40.50 -26.10
C TYR A 616 -15.18 -41.82 -26.52
N ILE A 617 -16.00 -42.79 -26.94
CA ILE A 617 -15.56 -44.14 -27.33
C ILE A 617 -15.76 -44.28 -28.84
N LYS A 618 -14.73 -44.75 -29.57
CA LYS A 618 -14.85 -45.09 -30.99
C LYS A 618 -15.42 -46.50 -31.16
N GLU A 619 -16.04 -46.80 -32.30
CA GLU A 619 -16.55 -48.14 -32.61
C GLU A 619 -15.44 -49.20 -32.43
N GLY A 620 -15.75 -50.24 -31.65
CA GLY A 620 -14.81 -51.32 -31.31
C GLY A 620 -14.04 -51.16 -30.00
N GLU A 621 -14.09 -50.01 -29.32
CA GLU A 621 -13.45 -49.81 -28.01
C GLU A 621 -14.41 -50.02 -26.84
N ARG A 622 -13.91 -50.57 -25.72
CA ARG A 622 -14.67 -50.67 -24.45
C ARG A 622 -14.36 -49.48 -23.55
N LEU A 623 -15.39 -48.88 -22.93
CA LEU A 623 -15.27 -47.74 -22.02
C LEU A 623 -14.22 -47.98 -20.92
N GLU A 624 -14.30 -49.16 -20.28
CA GLU A 624 -13.44 -49.54 -19.16
C GLU A 624 -11.95 -49.51 -19.51
N VAL A 625 -11.59 -50.03 -20.69
CA VAL A 625 -10.19 -50.08 -21.15
C VAL A 625 -9.67 -48.67 -21.40
N ARG A 626 -10.52 -47.81 -21.99
CA ARG A 626 -10.15 -46.43 -22.29
C ARG A 626 -10.04 -45.57 -21.03
N MET A 627 -10.95 -45.75 -20.06
CA MET A 627 -10.89 -45.07 -18.76
C MET A 627 -9.63 -45.49 -17.99
N LYS A 628 -9.29 -46.79 -17.92
CA LYS A 628 -8.05 -47.28 -17.28
C LYS A 628 -6.78 -46.71 -17.92
N ARG A 629 -6.74 -46.58 -19.25
CA ARG A 629 -5.61 -45.93 -19.94
C ARG A 629 -5.50 -44.44 -19.57
N LEU A 630 -6.64 -43.76 -19.43
CA LEU A 630 -6.66 -42.35 -19.06
C LEU A 630 -6.27 -42.13 -17.59
N GLU A 631 -6.73 -43.01 -16.71
CA GLU A 631 -6.31 -43.08 -15.30
C GLU A 631 -4.80 -43.29 -15.20
N ALA A 632 -4.22 -44.22 -15.96
CA ALA A 632 -2.77 -44.41 -16.01
C ALA A 632 -2.01 -43.17 -16.51
N LYS A 633 -2.61 -42.39 -17.43
CA LYS A 633 -2.02 -41.14 -17.94
C LYS A 633 -1.98 -40.04 -16.86
N TYR A 634 -3.03 -39.93 -16.04
CA TYR A 634 -3.15 -38.90 -15.00
C TYR A 634 -2.73 -39.36 -13.60
N ALA A 635 -2.35 -40.62 -13.43
CA ALA A 635 -1.82 -41.16 -12.17
C ALA A 635 -0.72 -40.28 -11.53
N PRO A 636 0.19 -39.62 -12.27
CA PRO A 636 1.19 -38.72 -11.65
C PRO A 636 0.61 -37.46 -10.99
N LEU A 637 -0.61 -37.05 -11.36
CA LEU A 637 -1.30 -35.89 -10.77
C LEU A 637 -2.06 -36.26 -9.49
N HIS A 638 -2.28 -37.55 -9.23
CA HIS A 638 -3.03 -38.02 -8.08
C HIS A 638 -2.24 -37.73 -6.79
N LEU A 639 -2.72 -36.74 -6.02
CA LEU A 639 -1.93 -36.10 -4.97
C LEU A 639 -1.64 -37.02 -3.78
N VAL A 640 -2.66 -37.69 -3.25
CA VAL A 640 -2.52 -38.52 -2.03
C VAL A 640 -1.56 -39.69 -2.26
N PRO A 641 -1.69 -40.53 -3.30
CA PRO A 641 -0.73 -41.61 -3.55
C PRO A 641 0.69 -41.13 -3.86
N LEU A 642 0.83 -39.94 -4.47
CA LEU A 642 2.13 -39.34 -4.72
C LEU A 642 2.85 -38.97 -3.41
N ILE A 643 2.13 -38.33 -2.48
CA ILE A 643 2.65 -37.98 -1.15
C ILE A 643 2.87 -39.23 -0.30
N GLU A 644 2.02 -40.24 -0.39
CA GLU A 644 2.25 -41.53 0.29
C GLU A 644 3.53 -42.23 -0.16
N ARG A 645 3.91 -42.05 -1.43
CA ARG A 645 5.14 -42.65 -1.98
C ARG A 645 6.41 -41.86 -1.65
N LEU A 646 6.33 -40.53 -1.61
CA LEU A 646 7.51 -39.65 -1.57
C LEU A 646 7.60 -38.76 -0.31
N GLY A 647 6.51 -38.62 0.44
CA GLY A 647 6.37 -37.69 1.54
C GLY A 647 6.67 -38.28 2.91
N THR A 648 6.76 -37.40 3.90
CA THR A 648 6.90 -37.79 5.31
C THR A 648 5.56 -38.22 5.93
N PRO A 649 5.55 -38.96 7.05
CA PRO A 649 4.31 -39.34 7.73
C PRO A 649 3.41 -38.15 8.09
N GLN A 650 4.01 -37.00 8.45
CA GLN A 650 3.28 -35.76 8.72
C GLN A 650 2.61 -35.20 7.47
N GLN A 651 3.32 -35.20 6.33
CA GLN A 651 2.76 -34.76 5.05
C GLN A 651 1.61 -35.66 4.58
N ILE A 652 1.72 -36.97 4.80
CA ILE A 652 0.67 -37.93 4.46
C ILE A 652 -0.60 -37.66 5.27
N ALA A 653 -0.48 -37.45 6.58
CA ALA A 653 -1.62 -37.12 7.44
C ALA A 653 -2.32 -35.83 6.97
N ILE A 654 -1.55 -34.76 6.74
CA ILE A 654 -2.06 -33.47 6.25
C ILE A 654 -2.71 -33.60 4.87
N ALA A 655 -2.10 -34.37 3.96
CA ALA A 655 -2.64 -34.57 2.61
C ALA A 655 -3.97 -35.33 2.63
N ARG A 656 -4.11 -36.35 3.50
CA ARG A 656 -5.36 -37.10 3.66
C ARG A 656 -6.48 -36.24 4.25
N GLU A 657 -6.17 -35.43 5.26
CA GLU A 657 -7.13 -34.47 5.83
C GLU A 657 -7.54 -33.40 4.81
N GLY A 658 -6.57 -32.83 4.09
CA GLY A 658 -6.84 -31.84 3.04
C GLY A 658 -7.67 -32.41 1.89
N ASP A 659 -7.41 -33.64 1.45
CA ASP A 659 -8.21 -34.33 0.44
C ASP A 659 -9.66 -34.56 0.91
N LEU A 660 -9.84 -34.99 2.17
CA LEU A 660 -11.15 -35.18 2.78
C LEU A 660 -11.97 -33.89 2.78
N LEU A 661 -11.36 -32.79 3.26
CA LEU A 661 -12.00 -31.48 3.25
C LEU A 661 -12.29 -30.96 1.84
N THR A 662 -11.53 -31.40 0.84
CA THR A 662 -11.70 -30.94 -0.55
C THR A 662 -12.86 -31.66 -1.25
N LYS A 663 -13.01 -32.98 -1.03
CA LYS A 663 -14.07 -33.79 -1.67
C LYS A 663 -15.43 -33.69 -0.95
N GLU A 664 -15.43 -33.50 0.37
CA GLU A 664 -16.66 -33.41 1.16
C GLU A 664 -17.16 -31.96 1.17
N ARG A 665 -18.10 -31.67 0.27
CA ARG A 665 -18.76 -30.36 0.11
C ARG A 665 -20.27 -30.52 0.29
N LEU A 666 -20.99 -29.44 0.62
CA LEU A 666 -22.44 -29.51 0.86
C LEU A 666 -23.20 -29.94 -0.41
N CYS A 667 -22.78 -29.44 -1.58
CA CYS A 667 -23.37 -29.80 -2.87
C CYS A 667 -23.28 -31.29 -3.24
N CYS A 668 -22.50 -32.10 -2.53
CA CYS A 668 -22.40 -33.55 -2.75
C CYS A 668 -23.62 -34.35 -2.25
N GLY A 669 -24.56 -33.73 -1.54
CA GLY A 669 -25.80 -34.41 -1.11
C GLY A 669 -26.51 -33.80 0.11
N LEU A 670 -26.09 -32.64 0.60
CA LEU A 670 -26.68 -31.95 1.74
C LEU A 670 -27.39 -30.67 1.28
N SER A 671 -28.50 -30.34 1.94
CA SER A 671 -29.32 -29.15 1.67
C SER A 671 -29.62 -28.44 2.99
N MET A 672 -29.28 -27.15 3.08
CA MET A 672 -29.47 -26.36 4.30
C MET A 672 -30.90 -25.80 4.37
N PHE A 673 -31.46 -25.39 3.24
CA PHE A 673 -32.77 -24.74 3.16
C PHE A 673 -33.90 -25.59 3.74
N GLU A 674 -33.81 -26.90 3.58
CA GLU A 674 -34.73 -27.87 4.16
C GLU A 674 -34.74 -27.81 5.71
N VAL A 675 -33.55 -27.74 6.31
CA VAL A 675 -33.38 -27.61 7.76
C VAL A 675 -33.92 -26.27 8.25
N ILE A 676 -33.69 -25.20 7.50
CA ILE A 676 -34.21 -23.85 7.79
C ILE A 676 -35.75 -23.88 7.83
N LEU A 677 -36.41 -24.42 6.79
CA LEU A 677 -37.88 -24.53 6.73
C LEU A 677 -38.44 -25.37 7.87
N THR A 678 -37.81 -26.50 8.19
CA THR A 678 -38.22 -27.37 9.30
C THR A 678 -38.10 -26.67 10.65
N ARG A 679 -37.05 -25.87 10.87
CA ARG A 679 -36.92 -25.04 12.07
C ARG A 679 -37.98 -23.94 12.12
N ILE A 680 -38.28 -23.26 11.00
CA ILE A 680 -39.34 -22.24 10.95
C ILE A 680 -40.72 -22.85 11.28
N ARG A 681 -40.99 -24.08 10.83
CA ARG A 681 -42.23 -24.80 11.20
C ARG A 681 -42.40 -24.92 12.72
N SER A 682 -41.29 -25.12 13.45
CA SER A 682 -41.30 -25.21 14.91
C SER A 682 -41.65 -23.89 15.61
N PHE A 683 -41.59 -22.75 14.91
CA PHE A 683 -41.97 -21.44 15.48
C PHE A 683 -43.49 -21.22 15.44
N LEU A 684 -44.22 -21.96 14.59
CA LEU A 684 -45.67 -21.86 14.36
C LEU A 684 -46.47 -22.86 15.23
N GLN A 685 -46.25 -22.82 16.54
CA GLN A 685 -46.91 -23.73 17.50
C GLN A 685 -48.22 -23.21 18.07
N ASP A 686 -48.43 -21.88 18.07
CA ASP A 686 -49.65 -21.27 18.60
C ASP A 686 -50.91 -21.81 17.89
N ALA A 687 -51.98 -22.02 18.66
CA ALA A 687 -53.22 -22.59 18.13
C ALA A 687 -53.88 -21.68 17.07
N VAL A 688 -53.63 -20.36 17.12
CA VAL A 688 -54.21 -19.39 16.18
C VAL A 688 -53.86 -19.70 14.72
N TRP A 689 -52.70 -20.29 14.45
CA TRP A 689 -52.26 -20.60 13.09
C TRP A 689 -53.11 -21.69 12.42
N ARG A 690 -53.56 -22.68 13.19
CA ARG A 690 -54.33 -23.84 12.71
C ARG A 690 -55.83 -23.69 12.97
N GLY A 691 -56.23 -22.83 13.91
CA GLY A 691 -57.60 -22.70 14.35
C GLY A 691 -58.11 -23.90 15.18
N PRO A 692 -59.36 -23.85 15.66
CA PRO A 692 -60.00 -24.95 16.35
C PRO A 692 -60.23 -26.15 15.41
N PRO A 693 -60.54 -27.36 15.92
CA PRO A 693 -60.91 -28.48 15.06
C PRO A 693 -62.20 -28.18 14.25
N PRO A 694 -62.32 -28.72 13.02
CA PRO A 694 -63.45 -28.44 12.14
C PRO A 694 -64.75 -29.08 12.64
N THR A 695 -65.86 -28.35 12.47
CA THR A 695 -67.22 -28.76 12.90
C THR A 695 -67.69 -30.04 12.20
N ASN A 696 -67.37 -30.20 10.92
CA ASN A 696 -67.69 -31.39 10.13
C ASN A 696 -66.73 -32.58 10.38
N GLY A 697 -65.74 -32.42 11.25
CA GLY A 697 -64.74 -33.45 11.54
C GLY A 697 -63.70 -33.69 10.43
N VAL A 698 -63.77 -32.97 9.30
CA VAL A 698 -62.88 -33.13 8.13
C VAL A 698 -61.99 -31.90 7.95
N MET A 699 -62.58 -30.74 7.65
CA MET A 699 -61.88 -29.50 7.32
C MET A 699 -62.82 -28.29 7.41
N HIS A 700 -62.27 -27.11 7.73
CA HIS A 700 -63.03 -25.85 7.66
C HIS A 700 -63.35 -25.50 6.22
N VAL A 701 -64.58 -25.04 5.98
CA VAL A 701 -65.07 -24.72 4.63
C VAL A 701 -65.46 -23.27 4.56
N ASP A 702 -66.42 -22.82 5.36
CA ASP A 702 -66.87 -21.43 5.35
C ASP A 702 -66.23 -20.61 6.48
N GLU A 703 -65.72 -21.30 7.51
CA GLU A 703 -65.12 -20.70 8.69
C GLU A 703 -63.76 -20.06 8.36
N CYS A 704 -63.51 -18.89 8.93
CA CYS A 704 -62.31 -18.10 8.65
C CYS A 704 -61.32 -18.06 9.81
N MET A 705 -61.06 -19.24 10.39
CA MET A 705 -60.26 -19.40 11.61
C MET A 705 -58.82 -19.90 11.34
N GLU A 706 -58.49 -20.26 10.09
CA GLU A 706 -57.15 -20.70 9.69
C GLU A 706 -56.34 -19.54 9.07
N PHE A 707 -55.01 -19.56 9.20
CA PHE A 707 -54.14 -18.51 8.64
C PHE A 707 -54.30 -18.32 7.13
N HIS A 708 -54.47 -19.39 6.36
CA HIS A 708 -54.64 -19.25 4.90
C HIS A 708 -55.88 -18.43 4.51
N ARG A 709 -56.93 -18.37 5.35
CA ARG A 709 -58.12 -17.53 5.13
C ARG A 709 -57.80 -16.05 5.34
N LEU A 710 -57.02 -15.75 6.36
CA LEU A 710 -56.49 -14.40 6.58
C LEU A 710 -55.59 -13.99 5.40
N TRP A 711 -54.73 -14.89 4.92
CA TRP A 711 -53.90 -14.64 3.74
C TRP A 711 -54.74 -14.40 2.48
N SER A 712 -55.85 -15.12 2.28
CA SER A 712 -56.80 -14.84 1.19
C SER A 712 -57.42 -13.44 1.28
N ALA A 713 -57.68 -12.93 2.49
CA ALA A 713 -58.14 -11.56 2.68
C ALA A 713 -57.04 -10.55 2.37
N MET A 714 -55.81 -10.79 2.82
CA MET A 714 -54.64 -9.95 2.46
C MET A 714 -54.37 -9.96 0.95
N GLN A 715 -54.52 -11.12 0.30
CA GLN A 715 -54.42 -11.28 -1.15
C GLN A 715 -55.46 -10.47 -1.89
N PHE A 716 -56.68 -10.44 -1.37
CA PHE A 716 -57.70 -9.56 -1.90
C PHE A 716 -57.26 -8.09 -1.86
N VAL A 717 -56.70 -7.61 -0.74
CA VAL A 717 -56.24 -6.23 -0.60
C VAL A 717 -55.13 -5.86 -1.60
N TYR A 718 -54.06 -6.66 -1.71
CA TYR A 718 -52.95 -6.29 -2.62
C TYR A 718 -53.24 -6.57 -4.11
N CYS A 719 -54.29 -7.34 -4.41
CA CYS A 719 -54.78 -7.50 -5.78
C CYS A 719 -55.58 -6.29 -6.27
N ILE A 720 -56.18 -5.48 -5.38
CA ILE A 720 -56.95 -4.28 -5.74
C ILE A 720 -56.07 -3.35 -6.60
N PRO A 721 -56.48 -3.01 -7.84
CA PRO A 721 -55.76 -2.07 -8.68
C PRO A 721 -55.75 -0.67 -8.04
N VAL A 722 -54.56 -0.10 -7.92
CA VAL A 722 -54.34 1.28 -7.46
C VAL A 722 -54.30 2.25 -8.64
N GLY A 723 -54.36 3.56 -8.36
CA GLY A 723 -54.28 4.60 -9.38
C GLY A 723 -52.95 4.56 -10.15
N THR A 724 -52.91 5.14 -11.36
CA THR A 724 -51.73 5.13 -12.24
C THR A 724 -50.47 5.78 -11.64
N HIS A 725 -50.64 6.66 -10.64
CA HIS A 725 -49.55 7.35 -9.94
C HIS A 725 -49.31 6.83 -8.52
N GLU A 726 -50.01 5.77 -8.12
CA GLU A 726 -49.84 5.14 -6.81
C GLU A 726 -48.92 3.93 -6.93
N PHE A 727 -48.12 3.71 -5.89
CA PHE A 727 -47.23 2.56 -5.85
C PHE A 727 -48.00 1.28 -5.55
N THR A 728 -47.70 0.25 -6.32
CA THR A 728 -48.29 -1.09 -6.17
C THR A 728 -47.62 -1.88 -5.05
N ALA A 729 -48.27 -2.94 -4.54
CA ALA A 729 -47.70 -3.77 -3.48
C ALA A 729 -46.38 -4.43 -3.90
N GLU A 730 -46.27 -4.85 -5.17
CA GLU A 730 -45.05 -5.41 -5.73
C GLU A 730 -43.89 -4.41 -5.85
N GLN A 731 -44.17 -3.10 -5.99
CA GLN A 731 -43.14 -2.06 -6.00
C GLN A 731 -42.66 -1.69 -4.59
N CYS A 732 -43.51 -1.89 -3.58
CA CYS A 732 -43.19 -1.57 -2.17
C CYS A 732 -42.59 -2.74 -1.39
N PHE A 733 -42.99 -3.98 -1.70
CA PHE A 733 -42.58 -5.16 -0.94
C PHE A 733 -41.91 -6.25 -1.79
N GLY A 734 -42.01 -6.19 -3.12
CA GLY A 734 -41.53 -7.24 -4.01
C GLY A 734 -42.16 -8.60 -3.73
N ASP A 735 -41.47 -9.65 -4.17
CA ASP A 735 -41.92 -11.03 -4.00
C ASP A 735 -41.70 -11.56 -2.58
N GLY A 736 -40.90 -10.86 -1.75
CA GLY A 736 -40.60 -11.25 -0.37
C GLY A 736 -41.86 -11.41 0.49
N LEU A 737 -42.84 -10.51 0.33
CA LEU A 737 -44.14 -10.61 0.99
C LEU A 737 -44.83 -11.95 0.71
N ASN A 738 -44.86 -12.37 -0.55
CA ASN A 738 -45.52 -13.60 -0.97
C ASN A 738 -44.71 -14.83 -0.54
N TRP A 739 -43.38 -14.76 -0.55
CA TRP A 739 -42.53 -15.81 -0.03
C TRP A 739 -42.81 -16.11 1.45
N ALA A 740 -43.03 -15.09 2.29
CA ALA A 740 -43.39 -15.30 3.68
C ALA A 740 -44.79 -15.92 3.84
N GLY A 741 -45.81 -15.33 3.21
CA GLY A 741 -47.19 -15.83 3.30
C GLY A 741 -47.32 -17.27 2.80
N CYS A 742 -46.74 -17.56 1.63
CA CYS A 742 -46.72 -18.91 1.07
C CYS A 742 -45.91 -19.90 1.94
N SER A 743 -44.78 -19.47 2.53
CA SER A 743 -44.01 -20.32 3.44
C SER A 743 -44.83 -20.73 4.66
N ILE A 744 -45.53 -19.79 5.30
CA ILE A 744 -46.38 -20.10 6.46
C ILE A 744 -47.49 -21.09 6.05
N ILE A 745 -48.15 -20.88 4.91
CA ILE A 745 -49.21 -21.77 4.41
C ILE A 745 -48.70 -23.19 4.15
N VAL A 746 -47.53 -23.35 3.53
CA VAL A 746 -46.93 -24.68 3.26
C VAL A 746 -46.51 -25.36 4.56
N LEU A 747 -45.86 -24.65 5.47
CA LEU A 747 -45.38 -25.21 6.74
C LEU A 747 -46.53 -25.63 7.67
N LEU A 748 -47.71 -25.01 7.55
CA LEU A 748 -48.93 -25.40 8.25
C LEU A 748 -49.72 -26.51 7.53
N GLY A 749 -49.31 -26.93 6.32
CA GLY A 749 -50.04 -27.90 5.51
C GLY A 749 -51.39 -27.40 4.99
N GLN A 750 -51.56 -26.08 4.85
CA GLN A 750 -52.82 -25.42 4.47
C GLN A 750 -52.95 -25.14 2.97
N GLN A 751 -51.89 -25.36 2.17
CA GLN A 751 -51.86 -24.98 0.75
C GLN A 751 -53.03 -25.55 -0.07
N ARG A 752 -53.33 -26.86 0.05
CA ARG A 752 -54.42 -27.49 -0.70
C ARG A 752 -55.78 -26.87 -0.40
N ARG A 753 -55.99 -26.41 0.84
CA ARG A 753 -57.22 -25.72 1.26
C ARG A 753 -57.24 -24.29 0.74
N PHE A 754 -56.10 -23.60 0.80
CA PHE A 754 -55.94 -22.27 0.21
C PHE A 754 -56.30 -22.27 -1.28
N ASP A 755 -55.74 -23.18 -2.07
CA ASP A 755 -55.99 -23.26 -3.52
C ASP A 755 -57.48 -23.48 -3.86
N LEU A 756 -58.22 -24.17 -2.98
CA LEU A 756 -59.64 -24.44 -3.17
C LEU A 756 -60.53 -23.28 -2.70
N PHE A 757 -60.15 -22.63 -1.60
CA PHE A 757 -61.01 -21.70 -0.87
C PHE A 757 -60.63 -20.23 -0.96
N ASP A 758 -59.56 -19.89 -1.68
CA ASP A 758 -59.14 -18.51 -1.84
C ASP A 758 -60.21 -17.63 -2.53
N PHE A 759 -60.47 -16.45 -1.95
CA PHE A 759 -61.49 -15.52 -2.44
C PHE A 759 -61.17 -14.99 -3.85
N CYS A 760 -59.90 -14.68 -4.11
CA CYS A 760 -59.46 -14.15 -5.39
C CYS A 760 -59.48 -15.22 -6.47
N TYR A 761 -59.05 -16.45 -6.16
CA TYR A 761 -59.08 -17.56 -7.11
C TYR A 761 -60.50 -17.92 -7.52
N HIS A 762 -61.46 -17.83 -6.58
CA HIS A 762 -62.87 -17.98 -6.88
C HIS A 762 -63.40 -16.87 -7.78
N LEU A 763 -63.10 -15.60 -7.46
CA LEU A 763 -63.48 -14.46 -8.29
C LEU A 763 -62.95 -14.59 -9.73
N LEU A 764 -61.67 -14.97 -9.88
CA LEU A 764 -61.04 -15.21 -11.19
C LEU A 764 -61.73 -16.35 -11.96
N LYS A 765 -62.12 -17.42 -11.27
CA LYS A 765 -62.80 -18.57 -11.89
C LYS A 765 -64.16 -18.17 -12.46
N VAL A 766 -64.94 -17.39 -11.71
CA VAL A 766 -66.26 -16.92 -12.16
C VAL A 766 -66.13 -15.86 -13.26
N GLN A 767 -65.20 -14.91 -13.12
CA GLN A 767 -64.95 -13.87 -14.12
C GLN A 767 -64.52 -14.46 -15.48
N ARG A 768 -63.74 -15.54 -15.46
CA ARG A 768 -63.37 -16.28 -16.69
C ARG A 768 -64.54 -16.98 -17.35
N GLN A 769 -65.55 -17.38 -16.57
CA GLN A 769 -66.72 -18.07 -17.10
C GLN A 769 -67.75 -17.09 -17.66
N ASP A 770 -68.04 -15.99 -16.97
CA ASP A 770 -69.07 -15.04 -17.38
C ASP A 770 -68.54 -13.92 -18.29
N GLY A 771 -67.23 -13.65 -18.28
CA GLY A 771 -66.59 -12.65 -19.13
C GLY A 771 -66.98 -11.21 -18.82
N LYS A 772 -67.62 -10.94 -17.68
CA LYS A 772 -68.10 -9.58 -17.34
C LYS A 772 -66.94 -8.65 -16.97
N ASP A 773 -67.12 -7.37 -17.27
CA ASP A 773 -66.19 -6.29 -16.93
C ASP A 773 -66.95 -5.05 -16.49
N GLU A 774 -67.15 -4.92 -15.18
CA GLU A 774 -67.83 -3.80 -14.54
C GLU A 774 -66.88 -3.13 -13.53
N ILE A 775 -67.15 -1.87 -13.21
CA ILE A 775 -66.42 -1.15 -12.17
C ILE A 775 -67.25 -1.18 -10.89
N ILE A 776 -66.79 -1.95 -9.90
CA ILE A 776 -67.49 -2.15 -8.63
C ILE A 776 -66.68 -1.47 -7.53
N LYS A 777 -67.27 -0.48 -6.83
CA LYS A 777 -66.60 0.31 -5.79
C LYS A 777 -65.22 0.85 -6.23
N ASN A 778 -65.16 1.45 -7.42
CA ASN A 778 -63.94 1.95 -8.06
C ASN A 778 -62.90 0.89 -8.45
N VAL A 779 -63.23 -0.40 -8.35
CA VAL A 779 -62.36 -1.51 -8.74
C VAL A 779 -62.77 -2.02 -10.14
N PRO A 780 -61.94 -1.81 -11.18
CA PRO A 780 -62.19 -2.41 -12.49
C PRO A 780 -61.99 -3.92 -12.45
N LEU A 781 -63.07 -4.66 -12.64
CA LEU A 781 -63.11 -6.11 -12.46
C LEU A 781 -62.12 -6.84 -13.38
N LYS A 782 -61.99 -6.44 -14.64
CA LYS A 782 -61.02 -7.08 -15.55
C LYS A 782 -59.57 -6.91 -15.09
N LYS A 783 -59.18 -5.70 -14.69
CA LYS A 783 -57.82 -5.44 -14.16
C LYS A 783 -57.57 -6.18 -12.84
N MET A 784 -58.58 -6.29 -11.98
CA MET A 784 -58.52 -7.08 -10.76
C MET A 784 -58.26 -8.56 -11.09
N ALA A 785 -59.05 -9.15 -11.99
CA ALA A 785 -58.86 -10.55 -12.42
C ALA A 785 -57.48 -10.80 -13.04
N ASP A 786 -56.97 -9.87 -13.85
CA ASP A 786 -55.64 -9.98 -14.44
C ASP A 786 -54.52 -9.91 -13.39
N ARG A 787 -54.64 -9.03 -12.37
CA ARG A 787 -53.71 -8.98 -11.23
C ARG A 787 -53.75 -10.26 -10.39
N ILE A 788 -54.95 -10.75 -10.07
CA ILE A 788 -55.13 -12.02 -9.35
C ILE A 788 -54.42 -13.16 -10.09
N ARG A 789 -54.55 -13.22 -11.42
CA ARG A 789 -53.89 -14.27 -12.20
C ARG A 789 -52.36 -14.18 -12.09
N LYS A 790 -51.77 -12.99 -12.03
CA LYS A 790 -50.32 -12.82 -11.86
C LYS A 790 -49.87 -13.36 -10.49
N TYR A 791 -50.55 -12.97 -9.41
CA TYR A 791 -50.25 -13.49 -8.07
C TYR A 791 -50.51 -14.99 -7.93
N GLN A 792 -51.53 -15.52 -8.61
CA GLN A 792 -51.77 -16.96 -8.66
C GLN A 792 -50.59 -17.72 -9.29
N ILE A 793 -50.01 -17.19 -10.37
CA ILE A 793 -48.83 -17.80 -11.01
C ILE A 793 -47.64 -17.75 -10.05
N LEU A 794 -47.40 -16.59 -9.42
CA LEU A 794 -46.32 -16.41 -8.46
C LEU A 794 -46.44 -17.34 -7.24
N ASN A 795 -47.62 -17.41 -6.62
CA ASN A 795 -47.87 -18.30 -5.48
C ASN A 795 -47.65 -19.76 -5.87
N ASN A 796 -48.12 -20.18 -7.05
CA ASN A 796 -47.94 -21.55 -7.52
C ASN A 796 -46.46 -21.90 -7.74
N GLU A 797 -45.66 -20.96 -8.25
CA GLU A 797 -44.22 -21.11 -8.39
C GLU A 797 -43.55 -21.27 -7.02
N ILE A 798 -43.86 -20.38 -6.07
CA ILE A 798 -43.32 -20.44 -4.71
C ILE A 798 -43.71 -21.75 -4.02
N PHE A 799 -44.98 -22.15 -4.11
CA PHE A 799 -45.45 -23.42 -3.56
C PHE A 799 -44.74 -24.62 -4.20
N ALA A 800 -44.52 -24.61 -5.51
CA ALA A 800 -43.79 -25.69 -6.17
C ALA A 800 -42.35 -25.80 -5.66
N ILE A 801 -41.67 -24.66 -5.47
CA ILE A 801 -40.31 -24.61 -4.93
C ILE A 801 -40.28 -25.11 -3.48
N LEU A 802 -41.12 -24.57 -2.61
CA LEU A 802 -41.17 -24.96 -1.19
C LEU A 802 -41.49 -26.46 -1.01
N ASN A 803 -42.47 -26.98 -1.76
CA ASN A 803 -42.80 -28.41 -1.70
C ASN A 803 -41.67 -29.30 -2.23
N LYS A 804 -40.91 -28.85 -3.22
CA LYS A 804 -39.75 -29.60 -3.73
C LYS A 804 -38.71 -29.81 -2.64
N TYR A 805 -38.46 -28.78 -1.83
CA TYR A 805 -37.52 -28.87 -0.70
C TYR A 805 -38.11 -29.62 0.51
N MET A 806 -39.42 -29.52 0.76
CA MET A 806 -40.06 -30.25 1.88
C MET A 806 -40.22 -31.76 1.63
N LYS A 807 -40.41 -32.19 0.37
CA LYS A 807 -40.55 -33.63 0.03
C LYS A 807 -39.27 -34.43 0.21
N ALA A 808 -38.09 -33.79 0.22
CA ALA A 808 -36.84 -34.46 0.52
C ALA A 808 -36.81 -35.01 1.96
N VAL A 809 -37.43 -34.28 2.91
CA VAL A 809 -37.55 -34.64 4.34
C VAL A 809 -38.34 -35.93 4.57
N GLU A 810 -39.45 -36.10 3.83
CA GLU A 810 -40.40 -37.21 4.05
C GLU A 810 -39.83 -38.56 3.58
N THR A 811 -38.85 -38.55 2.67
CA THR A 811 -38.21 -39.77 2.15
C THR A 811 -37.37 -40.53 3.18
N ASP A 812 -36.87 -39.85 4.22
CA ASP A 812 -36.06 -40.46 5.28
C ASP A 812 -36.93 -41.02 6.44
N SER A 813 -38.20 -40.60 6.56
CA SER A 813 -39.15 -41.19 7.50
C SER A 813 -39.89 -42.35 6.84
N SER A 814 -39.31 -43.55 6.92
CA SER A 814 -39.92 -44.82 6.52
C SER A 814 -41.08 -45.24 7.45
N THR A 815 -42.13 -44.42 7.55
CA THR A 815 -43.42 -44.79 8.14
C THR A 815 -44.51 -44.43 7.15
N VAL A 816 -45.35 -45.40 6.79
CA VAL A 816 -46.56 -45.17 6.01
C VAL A 816 -47.32 -44.00 6.65
N GLU A 817 -47.41 -42.84 5.97
CA GLU A 817 -48.12 -41.68 6.52
C GLU A 817 -49.53 -42.12 6.95
N HIS A 818 -49.82 -42.04 8.24
CA HIS A 818 -51.12 -42.45 8.76
C HIS A 818 -52.17 -41.43 8.32
N VAL A 819 -52.85 -41.73 7.22
CA VAL A 819 -53.99 -40.92 6.75
C VAL A 819 -55.18 -41.15 7.69
N ARG A 820 -55.84 -40.08 8.10
CA ARG A 820 -57.04 -40.15 8.93
C ARG A 820 -58.17 -40.86 8.16
N CYS A 821 -58.58 -42.03 8.66
CA CYS A 821 -59.71 -42.78 8.13
C CYS A 821 -61.05 -42.31 8.73
N PHE A 822 -62.12 -42.40 7.95
CA PHE A 822 -63.48 -42.17 8.41
C PHE A 822 -64.22 -43.50 8.54
N GLN A 823 -65.02 -43.65 9.58
CA GLN A 823 -65.81 -44.85 9.79
C GLN A 823 -66.97 -44.90 8.77
N PRO A 824 -67.26 -46.06 8.15
CA PRO A 824 -68.46 -46.21 7.34
C PRO A 824 -69.71 -46.08 8.22
N PRO A 825 -70.90 -45.82 7.63
CA PRO A 825 -72.15 -45.77 8.39
C PRO A 825 -72.37 -47.10 9.14
N ILE A 826 -72.39 -47.04 10.48
CA ILE A 826 -72.61 -48.23 11.32
C ILE A 826 -74.11 -48.47 11.46
N HIS A 827 -74.56 -49.69 11.15
CA HIS A 827 -75.95 -50.08 11.31
C HIS A 827 -76.33 -50.12 12.80
N GLN A 828 -77.50 -49.58 13.16
CA GLN A 828 -77.92 -49.39 14.55
C GLN A 828 -77.91 -50.69 15.39
N SER A 829 -78.07 -51.86 14.76
CA SER A 829 -78.03 -53.17 15.43
C SER A 829 -76.66 -53.56 16.00
N LEU A 830 -75.57 -52.95 15.52
CA LEU A 830 -74.20 -53.24 15.95
C LEU A 830 -73.65 -52.16 16.92
N ALA A 831 -74.33 -51.03 17.02
CA ALA A 831 -73.89 -49.85 17.78
C ALA A 831 -74.06 -49.99 19.30
N THR A 832 -74.89 -50.91 19.80
CA THR A 832 -75.14 -51.14 21.23
C THR A 832 -74.17 -52.12 21.88
N THR A 833 -73.30 -52.76 21.09
CA THR A 833 -72.36 -53.81 21.52
C THR A 833 -70.89 -53.39 21.49
N CYS A 834 -70.59 -52.12 21.23
CA CYS A 834 -69.23 -51.55 21.25
C CYS A 834 -69.05 -50.55 22.38
#